data_AF-A0A1A8J5L3-F1
#
_entry.id   AF-A0A1A8J5L3-F1
#
_cell.length_a   1.000
_cell.length_b   1.000
_cell.length_c   1.000
_cell.angle_alpha   90.00
_cell.angle_beta   90.00
_cell.angle_gamma   90.00
#
_symmetry.space_group_name_H-M   'P 1'
#
loop_
_entity.id
_entity.type
_entity.pdbx_description
1 polymer ?
#
loop_
_entity_poly.entity_id
_entity_poly.type
_entity_poly.pdbx_seq_one_letter_code
_entity_poly.pdbx_strand_id
1 'polypeptide(L)'
;MTVTPQKSNNQPASSSHGVTSFRPSAAQMDEPEGVWSKPSSEDSEATKPINLGDSHYAELEDDLKSDAQNLEKESWSSAVGPNYIKSLNKEAVKRQDVIYELILTEMHHVRTLKILLNVYMHELKKSLLVDEAWMEQLFPGVKVLLSLHQHFLNNLKVRQTQCQVEGNSKIFHITQLGDILINQFSGTLGEQMIGGYSYFCSHQSEAVGFYKEQIQNNKKLQNLIKDIDQVSLVRRLGIPECFLLVTQRITKYPVLVERIIENTDADTEDYRYLMKGLELIKDTISQVNSQVCEYDKGARLREIYLRLDPKSHVRLKDGRLFRKEDLIQGSRTLLCEKTVTWKTSSRQKEVLAVLLSDKLILLQEKDQKFVFASMDGKQPVIDIQRVIVREVANEDKGLYVICACASAMAEMYEIHANSKEERNTLMTFIRESVESCQEQELYSKLITKLQHYQNLLQERDELIRQSLTQKQEVFAALYEEVMGQTPPHKGLLLRGDAADLQQGETLLNEAIEEVEILQNMLYIRIPSEESEMQGALVRRAQTFQVASNRKYGDAGETPDRSVGMSQKSSHIKSELLKKASFSETDDKPNTYSLLHGSSTSSHFPEKEVCDRVLRLAERLNSLKAVIAQQDSRNELQKAFQSRSKYPARHYSDVLLEQEKRRKLEKQKEELVMLQKQQVQHQEEQQRWEKE
;
A
#
# COMPACT_ATOMS: atom_id res chain seq x y z
N MET A 1 20.91 20.16 -41.33
CA MET A 1 20.95 20.93 -42.59
C MET A 1 19.66 21.75 -42.69
N THR A 2 19.62 22.69 -43.64
CA THR A 2 18.43 23.39 -44.21
C THR A 2 17.20 22.47 -44.39
N VAL A 3 15.95 22.94 -44.46
CA VAL A 3 15.36 23.95 -45.39
C VAL A 3 14.13 24.67 -44.79
N THR A 4 13.82 25.88 -45.25
CA THR A 4 12.59 26.67 -44.98
C THR A 4 11.50 26.51 -46.06
N PRO A 5 10.21 26.73 -45.72
CA PRO A 5 9.40 27.68 -46.49
C PRO A 5 8.66 28.67 -45.56
N GLN A 6 8.58 29.99 -45.77
CA GLN A 6 8.29 30.82 -46.96
C GLN A 6 6.77 31.02 -47.20
N LYS A 7 6.35 32.31 -47.21
CA LYS A 7 4.96 32.77 -47.40
C LYS A 7 4.61 32.93 -48.88
N SER A 8 3.33 32.79 -49.22
CA SER A 8 2.68 33.58 -50.27
C SER A 8 1.22 33.88 -49.89
N ASN A 9 0.64 34.88 -50.54
CA ASN A 9 -0.67 35.47 -50.22
C ASN A 9 -1.67 35.16 -51.35
N ASN A 10 -2.98 35.27 -51.10
CA ASN A 10 -3.91 36.03 -51.96
C ASN A 10 -5.34 36.14 -51.38
N GLN A 11 -5.91 37.34 -51.50
CA GLN A 11 -7.36 37.63 -51.40
C GLN A 11 -7.99 37.61 -52.81
N PRO A 12 -9.33 37.56 -52.96
CA PRO A 12 -10.21 38.77 -52.97
C PRO A 12 -11.43 38.63 -52.01
N ALA A 13 -11.95 39.67 -51.34
CA ALA A 13 -12.78 40.82 -51.81
C ALA A 13 -14.26 40.44 -52.10
N SER A 14 -15.30 41.27 -51.86
CA SER A 14 -15.46 42.52 -51.07
C SER A 14 -16.96 42.94 -51.04
N SER A 15 -17.25 44.17 -50.59
CA SER A 15 -18.49 44.99 -50.79
C SER A 15 -19.71 44.74 -49.88
N SER A 16 -20.57 45.74 -49.58
CA SER A 16 -20.37 47.21 -49.47
C SER A 16 -21.57 47.93 -48.79
N HIS A 17 -21.33 49.16 -48.29
CA HIS A 17 -22.29 50.19 -47.82
C HIS A 17 -23.16 49.86 -46.57
N GLY A 18 -23.50 50.82 -45.69
CA GLY A 18 -23.00 52.19 -45.50
C GLY A 18 -24.00 53.14 -44.85
N VAL A 19 -23.51 54.26 -44.27
CA VAL A 19 -24.29 55.47 -43.85
C VAL A 19 -25.18 55.25 -42.58
N THR A 20 -25.27 56.10 -41.54
CA THR A 20 -24.75 57.47 -41.21
C THR A 20 -24.32 57.55 -39.72
N SER A 21 -23.67 58.65 -39.32
CA SER A 21 -23.66 59.14 -37.93
C SER A 21 -24.00 60.63 -37.87
N PHE A 22 -24.27 61.17 -36.68
CA PHE A 22 -24.32 62.62 -36.43
C PHE A 22 -23.44 63.02 -35.22
N ARG A 23 -22.88 64.23 -35.30
CA ARG A 23 -21.94 64.89 -34.37
C ARG A 23 -22.50 66.31 -34.06
N PRO A 24 -22.15 67.01 -32.97
CA PRO A 24 -20.88 67.77 -32.85
C PRO A 24 -20.18 67.50 -31.48
N SER A 25 -18.97 67.97 -31.11
CA SER A 25 -18.33 69.32 -31.12
C SER A 25 -19.03 70.33 -30.19
N ALA A 26 -18.35 71.21 -29.42
CA ALA A 26 -16.92 71.50 -29.26
C ALA A 26 -16.59 71.89 -27.78
N ALA A 27 -15.39 72.39 -27.49
CA ALA A 27 -14.92 72.70 -26.11
C ALA A 27 -14.62 74.18 -25.88
N GLN A 28 -14.76 74.67 -24.63
CA GLN A 28 -13.99 75.80 -24.10
C GLN A 28 -14.08 75.95 -22.56
N MET A 29 -12.91 75.96 -21.90
CA MET A 29 -12.40 76.86 -20.85
C MET A 29 -13.13 77.21 -19.52
N ASP A 30 -12.25 77.51 -18.55
CA ASP A 30 -12.35 78.32 -17.31
C ASP A 30 -12.91 77.74 -15.98
N GLU A 31 -11.96 77.58 -15.03
CA GLU A 31 -12.05 77.66 -13.56
C GLU A 31 -12.63 79.04 -13.11
N PRO A 32 -13.28 79.20 -11.92
CA PRO A 32 -12.59 78.98 -10.63
C PRO A 32 -13.39 78.40 -9.43
N GLU A 33 -12.62 77.80 -8.50
CA GLU A 33 -12.76 77.73 -7.02
C GLU A 33 -14.15 77.95 -6.35
N GLY A 34 -14.61 76.99 -5.52
CA GLY A 34 -15.96 77.08 -4.91
C GLY A 34 -16.33 76.24 -3.66
N VAL A 35 -15.39 75.83 -2.81
CA VAL A 35 -15.56 75.44 -1.37
C VAL A 35 -16.65 74.42 -0.92
N TRP A 36 -16.20 73.39 -0.20
CA TRP A 36 -16.90 72.51 0.78
C TRP A 36 -17.86 71.37 0.32
N SER A 37 -17.28 70.16 0.42
CA SER A 37 -17.73 69.09 1.34
C SER A 37 -18.98 68.26 1.02
N LYS A 38 -18.73 67.03 0.52
CA LYS A 38 -19.54 65.82 0.80
C LYS A 38 -18.61 64.63 1.14
N PRO A 39 -19.13 63.58 1.82
CA PRO A 39 -18.30 62.68 2.62
C PRO A 39 -17.55 61.60 1.82
N SER A 40 -16.65 60.92 2.54
CA SER A 40 -15.86 59.78 2.08
C SER A 40 -16.70 58.65 1.47
N SER A 41 -16.26 58.15 0.33
CA SER A 41 -16.48 56.76 -0.09
C SER A 41 -15.14 56.03 0.04
N GLU A 42 -14.99 55.28 1.12
CA GLU A 42 -13.87 54.36 1.31
C GLU A 42 -14.10 53.11 0.44
N ASP A 43 -13.49 53.06 -0.76
CA ASP A 43 -13.29 51.77 -1.46
C ASP A 43 -12.16 51.88 -2.51
N SER A 44 -10.98 52.26 -2.05
CA SER A 44 -9.73 52.25 -2.84
C SER A 44 -8.51 52.05 -1.93
N GLU A 45 -8.54 51.05 -1.07
CA GLU A 45 -7.30 50.44 -0.58
C GLU A 45 -6.56 49.84 -1.79
N ALA A 46 -5.54 50.54 -2.27
CA ALA A 46 -4.53 49.92 -3.11
C ALA A 46 -3.84 48.83 -2.28
N THR A 47 -3.60 47.65 -2.88
CA THR A 47 -2.81 46.60 -2.22
C THR A 47 -1.48 47.21 -1.77
N LYS A 48 -1.15 47.05 -0.48
CA LYS A 48 0.18 47.43 0.00
C LYS A 48 1.20 46.57 -0.77
N PRO A 49 2.22 47.15 -1.42
CA PRO A 49 3.17 46.38 -2.20
C PRO A 49 3.88 45.36 -1.29
N ILE A 50 4.06 44.14 -1.81
CA ILE A 50 4.59 43.01 -1.06
C ILE A 50 5.97 43.37 -0.49
N ASN A 51 6.09 43.35 0.83
CA ASN A 51 7.29 43.79 1.51
C ASN A 51 8.37 42.70 1.44
N LEU A 52 9.28 42.80 0.47
CA LEU A 52 10.43 41.90 0.33
C LEU A 52 11.45 42.03 1.48
N GLY A 53 11.30 43.02 2.37
CA GLY A 53 12.06 43.13 3.63
C GLY A 53 11.35 42.50 4.84
N ASP A 54 10.28 41.72 4.64
CA ASP A 54 9.64 40.90 5.68
C ASP A 54 10.55 39.68 6.02
N SER A 55 10.61 39.27 7.30
CA SER A 55 11.56 38.24 7.79
C SER A 55 11.44 36.94 7.00
N HIS A 56 10.21 36.55 6.71
CA HIS A 56 9.85 35.38 5.93
C HIS A 56 10.53 35.33 4.55
N TYR A 57 10.71 36.46 3.88
CA TYR A 57 11.36 36.50 2.57
C TYR A 57 12.89 36.46 2.66
N ALA A 58 13.48 36.99 3.73
CA ALA A 58 14.90 36.82 4.01
C ALA A 58 15.24 35.35 4.34
N GLU A 59 14.42 34.71 5.18
CA GLU A 59 14.53 33.29 5.52
C GLU A 59 14.40 32.39 4.27
N LEU A 60 13.40 32.64 3.42
CA LEU A 60 13.23 31.95 2.14
C LEU A 60 14.41 32.19 1.18
N GLU A 61 14.95 33.41 1.13
CA GLU A 61 16.11 33.72 0.31
C GLU A 61 17.35 32.95 0.76
N ASP A 62 17.62 32.86 2.06
CA ASP A 62 18.81 32.21 2.60
C ASP A 62 18.71 30.68 2.53
N ASP A 63 17.51 30.10 2.68
CA ASP A 63 17.21 28.71 2.34
C ASP A 63 17.45 28.41 0.85
N LEU A 64 17.00 29.29 -0.06
CA LEU A 64 17.26 29.15 -1.50
C LEU A 64 18.72 29.38 -1.89
N LYS A 65 19.50 30.15 -1.12
CA LYS A 65 20.97 30.27 -1.26
C LYS A 65 21.68 29.01 -0.75
N SER A 66 21.20 28.44 0.36
CA SER A 66 21.68 27.17 0.92
C SER A 66 21.52 26.02 -0.09
N ASP A 67 20.34 25.88 -0.71
CA ASP A 67 20.11 24.91 -1.81
C ASP A 67 21.10 25.11 -2.97
N ALA A 68 21.37 26.35 -3.36
CA ALA A 68 22.22 26.68 -4.51
C ALA A 68 23.74 26.62 -4.27
N GLN A 69 24.19 26.41 -3.03
CA GLN A 69 25.61 26.34 -2.70
C GLN A 69 26.33 25.19 -3.44
N ASN A 70 27.46 25.52 -4.09
CA ASN A 70 28.25 24.66 -4.99
C ASN A 70 27.56 24.28 -6.31
N LEU A 71 26.49 24.99 -6.68
CA LEU A 71 25.73 24.83 -7.93
C LEU A 71 25.70 26.13 -8.76
N GLU A 72 26.69 27.02 -8.58
CA GLU A 72 26.76 28.36 -9.20
C GLU A 72 27.34 28.37 -10.63
N LYS A 73 27.37 27.21 -11.31
CA LYS A 73 27.92 27.03 -12.65
C LYS A 73 26.93 26.30 -13.56
N GLU A 74 27.08 26.51 -14.86
CA GLU A 74 26.23 25.88 -15.89
C GLU A 74 26.60 24.41 -16.13
N SER A 75 27.80 23.97 -15.74
CA SER A 75 28.29 22.61 -15.92
C SER A 75 29.34 22.22 -14.88
N TRP A 76 29.52 20.91 -14.64
CA TRP A 76 30.56 20.37 -13.76
C TRP A 76 31.95 20.73 -14.27
N SER A 77 32.15 20.62 -15.59
CA SER A 77 33.37 21.03 -16.27
C SER A 77 33.74 22.51 -15.98
N SER A 78 32.74 23.38 -15.84
CA SER A 78 32.93 24.80 -15.49
C SER A 78 33.19 25.05 -13.99
N ALA A 79 32.89 24.08 -13.13
CA ALA A 79 33.14 24.15 -11.69
C ALA A 79 34.55 23.66 -11.31
N VAL A 80 34.98 22.50 -11.82
CA VAL A 80 36.26 21.88 -11.45
C VAL A 80 37.48 22.44 -12.21
N GLY A 81 37.24 23.00 -13.40
CA GLY A 81 38.25 23.70 -14.20
C GLY A 81 39.18 22.80 -15.04
N PRO A 82 39.87 23.40 -16.03
CA PRO A 82 40.49 22.67 -17.15
C PRO A 82 41.73 21.84 -16.79
N ASN A 83 42.28 21.96 -15.59
CA ASN A 83 43.45 21.19 -15.18
C ASN A 83 43.07 19.79 -14.67
N TYR A 84 41.93 19.65 -13.99
CA TYR A 84 41.43 18.35 -13.53
C TYR A 84 40.76 17.54 -14.67
N ILE A 85 40.07 18.23 -15.58
CA ILE A 85 39.47 17.63 -16.78
C ILE A 85 40.52 16.90 -17.64
N LYS A 86 41.74 17.43 -17.75
CA LYS A 86 42.84 16.82 -18.52
C LYS A 86 43.33 15.48 -17.99
N SER A 87 43.02 15.12 -16.73
CA SER A 87 43.35 13.81 -16.15
C SER A 87 42.23 12.77 -16.30
N LEU A 88 41.13 13.08 -16.98
CA LEU A 88 39.99 12.18 -17.18
C LEU A 88 39.77 11.86 -18.67
N ASN A 89 39.10 10.74 -18.94
CA ASN A 89 38.58 10.45 -20.28
C ASN A 89 37.28 11.25 -20.55
N LYS A 90 36.85 11.28 -21.83
CA LYS A 90 35.69 12.09 -22.24
C LYS A 90 34.39 11.57 -21.63
N GLU A 91 34.34 10.26 -21.41
CA GLU A 91 33.21 9.50 -20.92
C GLU A 91 32.95 9.84 -19.45
N ALA A 92 33.99 9.84 -18.60
CA ALA A 92 33.87 10.29 -17.20
C ALA A 92 33.50 11.77 -17.09
N VAL A 93 34.08 12.65 -17.93
CA VAL A 93 33.72 14.08 -17.95
C VAL A 93 32.24 14.26 -18.32
N LYS A 94 31.78 13.62 -19.41
CA LYS A 94 30.37 13.64 -19.81
C LYS A 94 29.47 13.07 -18.71
N ARG A 95 29.86 11.98 -18.04
CA ARG A 95 29.12 11.40 -16.91
C ARG A 95 28.99 12.39 -15.75
N GLN A 96 30.06 13.04 -15.32
CA GLN A 96 30.00 14.05 -14.25
C GLN A 96 29.16 15.27 -14.65
N ASP A 97 29.25 15.74 -15.90
CA ASP A 97 28.40 16.84 -16.40
C ASP A 97 26.89 16.47 -16.37
N VAL A 98 26.49 15.24 -16.72
CA VAL A 98 25.06 14.82 -16.61
C VAL A 98 24.63 14.56 -15.18
N ILE A 99 25.51 14.04 -14.30
CA ILE A 99 25.20 13.94 -12.86
C ILE A 99 24.98 15.35 -12.29
N TYR A 100 25.80 16.33 -12.67
CA TYR A 100 25.61 17.72 -12.26
C TYR A 100 24.33 18.35 -12.85
N GLU A 101 23.99 18.04 -14.11
CA GLU A 101 22.70 18.41 -14.71
C GLU A 101 21.51 17.88 -13.89
N LEU A 102 21.58 16.63 -13.39
CA LEU A 102 20.56 16.06 -12.50
C LEU A 102 20.42 16.85 -11.20
N ILE A 103 21.53 17.13 -10.50
CA ILE A 103 21.54 17.85 -9.21
C ILE A 103 21.08 19.31 -9.39
N LEU A 104 21.62 20.02 -10.39
CA LEU A 104 21.28 21.40 -10.70
C LEU A 104 19.80 21.54 -11.11
N THR A 105 19.25 20.59 -11.87
CA THR A 105 17.82 20.61 -12.21
C THR A 105 16.91 20.16 -11.06
N GLU A 106 17.42 19.39 -10.10
CA GLU A 106 16.68 19.07 -8.87
C GLU A 106 16.58 20.29 -7.95
N MET A 107 17.69 21.01 -7.76
CA MET A 107 17.73 22.29 -7.04
C MET A 107 16.77 23.32 -7.66
N HIS A 108 16.68 23.39 -9.00
CA HIS A 108 15.70 24.24 -9.67
C HIS A 108 14.25 23.80 -9.45
N HIS A 109 13.97 22.50 -9.37
CA HIS A 109 12.64 21.96 -9.11
C HIS A 109 12.19 22.18 -7.65
N VAL A 110 13.09 21.93 -6.69
CA VAL A 110 12.89 22.28 -5.26
C VAL A 110 12.61 23.78 -5.13
N ARG A 111 13.35 24.64 -5.83
CA ARG A 111 13.06 26.09 -5.88
C ARG A 111 11.64 26.39 -6.40
N THR A 112 11.17 25.72 -7.45
CA THR A 112 9.81 25.92 -7.97
C THR A 112 8.75 25.54 -6.93
N LEU A 113 8.94 24.42 -6.23
CA LEU A 113 8.05 23.98 -5.15
C LEU A 113 8.09 24.94 -3.94
N LYS A 114 9.27 25.48 -3.58
CA LYS A 114 9.41 26.54 -2.57
C LYS A 114 8.77 27.86 -2.99
N ILE A 115 8.76 28.21 -4.28
CA ILE A 115 8.06 29.41 -4.79
C ILE A 115 6.54 29.23 -4.71
N LEU A 116 6.03 28.06 -5.09
CA LEU A 116 4.61 27.73 -4.93
C LEU A 116 4.18 27.83 -3.47
N LEU A 117 4.94 27.23 -2.54
CA LEU A 117 4.60 27.20 -1.11
C LEU A 117 4.82 28.55 -0.39
N ASN A 118 6.00 29.15 -0.55
CA ASN A 118 6.48 30.25 0.29
C ASN A 118 6.38 31.62 -0.42
N VAL A 119 5.82 31.69 -1.62
CA VAL A 119 5.43 32.97 -2.25
C VAL A 119 3.93 32.96 -2.56
N TYR A 120 3.48 32.13 -3.52
CA TYR A 120 2.08 32.12 -3.94
C TYR A 120 1.14 31.66 -2.82
N MET A 121 1.37 30.48 -2.24
CA MET A 121 0.50 29.93 -1.19
C MET A 121 0.56 30.79 0.09
N HIS A 122 1.71 31.40 0.41
CA HIS A 122 1.87 32.33 1.53
C HIS A 122 1.02 33.60 1.36
N GLU A 123 1.22 34.37 0.28
CA GLU A 123 0.55 35.67 0.11
C GLU A 123 -0.95 35.53 -0.14
N LEU A 124 -1.40 34.46 -0.83
CA LEU A 124 -2.82 34.14 -0.94
C LEU A 124 -3.45 33.94 0.45
N LYS A 125 -2.81 33.17 1.33
CA LYS A 125 -3.28 32.95 2.71
C LYS A 125 -3.20 34.22 3.57
N LYS A 126 -2.13 35.00 3.44
CA LYS A 126 -1.91 36.29 4.13
C LYS A 126 -2.96 37.35 3.75
N SER A 127 -3.47 37.29 2.53
CA SER A 127 -4.46 38.25 2.00
C SER A 127 -5.88 38.08 2.57
N LEU A 128 -6.19 36.91 3.15
CA LEU A 128 -7.55 36.52 3.60
C LEU A 128 -8.64 36.63 2.51
N LEU A 129 -8.27 36.72 1.23
CA LEU A 129 -9.21 36.64 0.08
C LEU A 129 -9.71 35.21 -0.21
N VAL A 130 -9.26 34.24 0.60
CA VAL A 130 -9.19 32.82 0.30
C VAL A 130 -9.30 32.01 1.61
N ASP A 131 -10.00 30.88 1.60
CA ASP A 131 -10.09 29.93 2.72
C ASP A 131 -9.23 28.67 2.52
N GLU A 132 -9.05 27.87 3.58
CA GLU A 132 -8.19 26.67 3.56
C GLU A 132 -8.65 25.59 2.56
N ALA A 133 -9.96 25.50 2.25
CA ALA A 133 -10.46 24.52 1.29
C ALA A 133 -10.09 24.92 -0.14
N TRP A 134 -10.22 26.21 -0.45
CA TRP A 134 -9.74 26.82 -1.70
C TRP A 134 -8.21 26.68 -1.82
N MET A 135 -7.44 26.79 -0.72
CA MET A 135 -5.99 26.58 -0.71
C MET A 135 -5.60 25.14 -1.07
N GLU A 136 -6.19 24.13 -0.43
CA GLU A 136 -5.88 22.72 -0.75
C GLU A 136 -6.38 22.33 -2.16
N GLN A 137 -7.51 22.89 -2.62
CA GLN A 137 -7.99 22.69 -4.00
C GLN A 137 -7.05 23.32 -5.04
N LEU A 138 -6.42 24.48 -4.74
CA LEU A 138 -5.50 25.14 -5.66
C LEU A 138 -4.09 24.53 -5.66
N PHE A 139 -3.58 24.06 -4.53
CA PHE A 139 -2.19 23.57 -4.39
C PHE A 139 -2.08 22.08 -4.00
N PRO A 140 -2.74 21.15 -4.73
CA PRO A 140 -2.87 19.75 -4.34
C PRO A 140 -1.49 19.07 -4.19
N GLY A 141 -1.14 18.63 -2.98
CA GLY A 141 0.06 17.81 -2.73
C GLY A 141 1.40 18.55 -2.78
N VAL A 142 1.45 19.86 -3.02
CA VAL A 142 2.71 20.64 -3.18
C VAL A 142 3.66 20.47 -1.99
N LYS A 143 3.12 20.42 -0.76
CA LYS A 143 3.88 20.21 0.49
C LYS A 143 4.59 18.84 0.52
N VAL A 144 3.91 17.79 0.07
CA VAL A 144 4.43 16.41 0.05
C VAL A 144 5.54 16.29 -0.99
N LEU A 145 5.30 16.81 -2.20
CA LEU A 145 6.32 16.86 -3.25
C LEU A 145 7.56 17.66 -2.81
N LEU A 146 7.39 18.82 -2.15
CA LEU A 146 8.53 19.59 -1.63
C LEU A 146 9.38 18.77 -0.65
N SER A 147 8.74 18.04 0.27
CA SER A 147 9.44 17.18 1.24
C SER A 147 10.29 16.11 0.55
N LEU A 148 9.69 15.40 -0.42
CA LEU A 148 10.36 14.33 -1.19
C LEU A 148 11.54 14.85 -2.03
N HIS A 149 11.34 15.96 -2.73
CA HIS A 149 12.35 16.55 -3.60
C HIS A 149 13.48 17.24 -2.82
N GLN A 150 13.19 17.85 -1.67
CA GLN A 150 14.23 18.34 -0.75
C GLN A 150 15.05 17.18 -0.18
N HIS A 151 14.40 16.07 0.21
CA HIS A 151 15.12 14.88 0.67
C HIS A 151 16.07 14.33 -0.40
N PHE A 152 15.59 14.21 -1.64
CA PHE A 152 16.41 13.76 -2.77
C PHE A 152 17.59 14.71 -3.05
N LEU A 153 17.34 16.02 -3.11
CA LEU A 153 18.38 17.03 -3.28
C LEU A 153 19.43 16.97 -2.16
N ASN A 154 19.01 16.81 -0.91
CA ASN A 154 19.91 16.71 0.23
C ASN A 154 20.81 15.48 0.13
N ASN A 155 20.27 14.31 -0.25
CA ASN A 155 21.06 13.09 -0.45
C ASN A 155 22.09 13.27 -1.59
N LEU A 156 21.69 13.90 -2.70
CA LEU A 156 22.57 14.23 -3.82
C LEU A 156 23.71 15.18 -3.41
N LYS A 157 23.43 16.24 -2.63
CA LYS A 157 24.44 17.19 -2.13
C LYS A 157 25.35 16.60 -1.05
N VAL A 158 24.85 15.67 -0.24
CA VAL A 158 25.67 14.87 0.68
C VAL A 158 26.67 14.01 -0.12
N ARG A 159 26.22 13.32 -1.18
CA ARG A 159 27.11 12.56 -2.08
C ARG A 159 28.13 13.45 -2.80
N GLN A 160 27.71 14.62 -3.29
CA GLN A 160 28.61 15.61 -3.88
C GLN A 160 29.73 16.03 -2.91
N THR A 161 29.40 16.19 -1.63
CA THR A 161 30.34 16.59 -0.57
C THR A 161 31.26 15.43 -0.16
N GLN A 162 30.72 14.21 -0.05
CA GLN A 162 31.50 12.98 0.21
C GLN A 162 32.52 12.67 -0.90
N CYS A 163 32.21 13.06 -2.15
CA CYS A 163 33.09 12.85 -3.30
C CYS A 163 34.03 14.03 -3.62
N GLN A 164 34.24 14.97 -2.70
CA GLN A 164 35.25 16.03 -2.84
C GLN A 164 36.68 15.47 -2.80
N VAL A 165 37.58 16.07 -3.58
CA VAL A 165 38.99 15.66 -3.66
C VAL A 165 39.79 16.28 -2.52
N GLU A 166 40.59 15.46 -1.83
CA GLU A 166 41.46 15.92 -0.74
C GLU A 166 42.35 17.09 -1.18
N GLY A 167 42.36 18.16 -0.38
CA GLY A 167 43.10 19.39 -0.66
C GLY A 167 42.41 20.38 -1.60
N ASN A 168 41.28 20.05 -2.23
CA ASN A 168 40.50 21.03 -3.02
C ASN A 168 38.99 20.75 -3.03
N SER A 169 38.27 21.38 -2.09
CA SER A 169 36.81 21.27 -1.93
C SER A 169 35.96 21.77 -3.12
N LYS A 170 36.57 22.41 -4.13
CA LYS A 170 35.87 22.79 -5.38
C LYS A 170 35.85 21.69 -6.43
N ILE A 171 36.65 20.64 -6.25
CA ILE A 171 36.69 19.48 -7.15
C ILE A 171 35.99 18.31 -6.47
N PHE A 172 35.02 17.73 -7.16
CA PHE A 172 34.32 16.51 -6.72
C PHE A 172 34.12 15.58 -7.91
N HIS A 173 34.15 14.26 -7.68
CA HIS A 173 33.97 13.25 -8.72
C HIS A 173 33.10 12.10 -8.20
N ILE A 174 31.81 12.14 -8.52
CA ILE A 174 30.82 11.19 -7.99
C ILE A 174 30.99 9.85 -8.70
N THR A 175 31.44 8.82 -7.97
CA THR A 175 31.63 7.46 -8.51
C THR A 175 30.35 6.63 -8.43
N GLN A 176 29.63 6.65 -7.31
CA GLN A 176 28.33 5.96 -7.13
C GLN A 176 27.17 6.95 -7.03
N LEU A 177 26.05 6.61 -7.66
CA LEU A 177 24.79 7.36 -7.68
C LEU A 177 23.55 6.45 -7.70
N GLY A 178 23.65 5.25 -8.31
CA GLY A 178 22.49 4.36 -8.49
C GLY A 178 21.83 3.93 -7.18
N ASP A 179 22.58 3.86 -6.08
CA ASP A 179 22.08 3.60 -4.74
C ASP A 179 21.10 4.69 -4.25
N ILE A 180 21.36 5.96 -4.55
CA ILE A 180 20.47 7.08 -4.20
C ILE A 180 19.18 7.01 -5.03
N LEU A 181 19.29 6.64 -6.31
CA LEU A 181 18.12 6.45 -7.18
C LEU A 181 17.24 5.30 -6.68
N ILE A 182 17.85 4.16 -6.32
CA ILE A 182 17.12 3.03 -5.73
C ILE A 182 16.43 3.45 -4.43
N ASN A 183 17.13 4.16 -3.54
CA ASN A 183 16.55 4.64 -2.28
C ASN A 183 15.38 5.61 -2.49
N GLN A 184 15.47 6.52 -3.48
CA GLN A 184 14.41 7.51 -3.75
C GLN A 184 13.17 6.89 -4.42
N PHE A 185 13.34 5.88 -5.27
CA PHE A 185 12.28 5.31 -6.11
C PHE A 185 11.88 3.88 -5.71
N SER A 186 12.17 3.42 -4.48
CA SER A 186 11.69 2.15 -3.95
C SER A 186 11.27 2.23 -2.48
N GLY A 187 10.54 1.20 -2.01
CA GLY A 187 9.94 1.17 -0.68
C GLY A 187 9.09 2.41 -0.41
N THR A 188 9.08 2.86 0.85
CA THR A 188 8.25 3.97 1.32
C THR A 188 8.51 5.31 0.60
N LEU A 189 9.74 5.58 0.13
CA LEU A 189 10.01 6.77 -0.67
C LEU A 189 9.46 6.64 -2.10
N GLY A 190 9.58 5.45 -2.72
CA GLY A 190 8.93 5.16 -3.99
C GLY A 190 7.40 5.26 -3.90
N GLU A 191 6.80 4.67 -2.88
CA GLU A 191 5.36 4.74 -2.60
C GLU A 191 4.88 6.19 -2.42
N GLN A 192 5.62 7.02 -1.68
CA GLN A 192 5.31 8.44 -1.51
C GLN A 192 5.54 9.25 -2.80
N MET A 193 6.54 8.93 -3.62
CA MET A 193 6.74 9.52 -4.94
C MET A 193 5.57 9.20 -5.88
N ILE A 194 5.08 7.95 -5.87
CA ILE A 194 3.87 7.56 -6.60
C ILE A 194 2.67 8.35 -6.09
N GLY A 195 2.31 8.23 -4.81
CA GLY A 195 1.12 8.88 -4.25
C GLY A 195 1.11 10.40 -4.40
N GLY A 196 2.26 11.05 -4.15
CA GLY A 196 2.41 12.50 -4.29
C GLY A 196 2.23 13.00 -5.72
N TYR A 197 2.82 12.33 -6.71
CA TYR A 197 2.63 12.70 -8.12
C TYR A 197 1.25 12.31 -8.65
N SER A 198 0.70 11.15 -8.28
CA SER A 198 -0.67 10.76 -8.63
C SER A 198 -1.68 11.79 -8.15
N TYR A 199 -1.59 12.20 -6.88
CA TYR A 199 -2.49 13.20 -6.31
C TYR A 199 -2.34 14.57 -6.98
N PHE A 200 -1.10 15.06 -7.17
CA PHE A 200 -0.84 16.33 -7.85
C PHE A 200 -1.39 16.33 -9.29
N CYS A 201 -1.01 15.34 -10.09
CA CYS A 201 -1.35 15.29 -11.51
C CYS A 201 -2.86 15.11 -11.75
N SER A 202 -3.54 14.31 -10.92
CA SER A 202 -4.99 14.10 -11.02
C SER A 202 -5.79 15.40 -10.82
N HIS A 203 -5.40 16.21 -9.83
CA HIS A 203 -6.13 17.43 -9.48
C HIS A 203 -5.61 18.68 -10.24
N GLN A 204 -4.44 18.59 -10.91
CA GLN A 204 -3.81 19.73 -11.61
C GLN A 204 -4.75 20.42 -12.61
N SER A 205 -5.52 19.65 -13.39
CA SER A 205 -6.42 20.20 -14.41
C SER A 205 -7.55 21.01 -13.77
N GLU A 206 -8.14 20.46 -12.70
CA GLU A 206 -9.20 21.11 -11.91
C GLU A 206 -8.66 22.38 -11.23
N ALA A 207 -7.49 22.30 -10.58
CA ALA A 207 -6.82 23.43 -9.93
C ALA A 207 -6.49 24.58 -10.90
N VAL A 208 -6.01 24.28 -12.11
CA VAL A 208 -5.71 25.28 -13.15
C VAL A 208 -6.99 25.87 -13.75
N GLY A 209 -8.07 25.09 -13.88
CA GLY A 209 -9.38 25.59 -14.28
C GLY A 209 -9.96 26.57 -13.26
N PHE A 210 -9.99 26.13 -11.99
CA PHE A 210 -10.42 26.91 -10.84
C PHE A 210 -9.65 28.21 -10.70
N TYR A 211 -8.31 28.16 -10.74
CA TYR A 211 -7.45 29.35 -10.74
C TYR A 211 -7.86 30.40 -11.79
N LYS A 212 -8.10 29.96 -13.04
CA LYS A 212 -8.50 30.86 -14.14
C LYS A 212 -9.86 31.49 -13.90
N GLU A 213 -10.84 30.72 -13.43
CA GLU A 213 -12.17 31.22 -13.05
C GLU A 213 -12.07 32.29 -11.95
N GLN A 214 -11.32 32.00 -10.89
CA GLN A 214 -11.17 32.91 -9.76
C GLN A 214 -10.45 34.21 -10.16
N ILE A 215 -9.43 34.14 -11.02
CA ILE A 215 -8.71 35.32 -11.56
C ILE A 215 -9.54 36.14 -12.56
N GLN A 216 -10.50 35.49 -13.24
CA GLN A 216 -11.47 36.17 -14.10
C GLN A 216 -12.56 36.88 -13.28
N ASN A 217 -13.03 36.27 -12.20
CA ASN A 217 -14.18 36.74 -11.41
C ASN A 217 -13.80 37.69 -10.26
N ASN A 218 -12.61 37.53 -9.64
CA ASN A 218 -12.18 38.31 -8.47
C ASN A 218 -11.07 39.32 -8.82
N LYS A 219 -11.43 40.61 -8.91
CA LYS A 219 -10.49 41.71 -9.21
C LYS A 219 -9.44 41.95 -8.11
N LYS A 220 -9.77 41.72 -6.83
CA LYS A 220 -8.80 41.89 -5.72
C LYS A 220 -7.71 40.82 -5.82
N LEU A 221 -8.11 39.57 -6.04
CA LEU A 221 -7.22 38.44 -6.29
C LEU A 221 -6.36 38.65 -7.56
N GLN A 222 -6.96 39.11 -8.66
CA GLN A 222 -6.23 39.40 -9.89
C GLN A 222 -5.13 40.46 -9.70
N ASN A 223 -5.36 41.47 -8.86
CA ASN A 223 -4.34 42.47 -8.55
C ASN A 223 -3.25 41.88 -7.64
N LEU A 224 -3.61 41.14 -6.59
CA LEU A 224 -2.65 40.44 -5.74
C LEU A 224 -1.71 39.52 -6.54
N ILE A 225 -2.22 38.77 -7.52
CA ILE A 225 -1.35 37.96 -8.40
C ILE A 225 -0.38 38.83 -9.21
N LYS A 226 -0.82 39.96 -9.79
CA LYS A 226 0.10 40.88 -10.51
C LYS A 226 1.18 41.46 -9.60
N ASP A 227 0.84 41.71 -8.33
CA ASP A 227 1.77 42.18 -7.30
C ASP A 227 2.79 41.08 -6.95
N ILE A 228 2.35 39.82 -6.82
CA ILE A 228 3.23 38.64 -6.66
C ILE A 228 4.11 38.42 -7.89
N ASP A 229 3.60 38.61 -9.11
CA ASP A 229 4.35 38.44 -10.35
C ASP A 229 5.51 39.46 -10.51
N GLN A 230 5.53 40.54 -9.71
CA GLN A 230 6.68 41.46 -9.63
C GLN A 230 7.76 41.00 -8.63
N VAL A 231 7.48 40.02 -7.77
CA VAL A 231 8.44 39.50 -6.79
C VAL A 231 9.60 38.82 -7.52
N SER A 232 10.82 39.33 -7.31
CA SER A 232 12.05 38.84 -7.95
C SER A 232 12.25 37.31 -7.82
N LEU A 233 11.79 36.73 -6.72
CA LEU A 233 11.93 35.31 -6.41
C LEU A 233 11.17 34.40 -7.39
N VAL A 234 10.00 34.82 -7.91
CA VAL A 234 9.17 33.97 -8.79
C VAL A 234 9.68 33.91 -10.23
N ARG A 235 10.66 34.75 -10.60
CA ARG A 235 11.31 34.79 -11.92
C ARG A 235 10.32 34.89 -13.11
N ARG A 236 9.13 35.47 -12.89
CA ARG A 236 7.99 35.56 -13.83
C ARG A 236 7.38 34.20 -14.24
N LEU A 237 7.45 33.19 -13.36
CA LEU A 237 6.72 31.93 -13.51
C LEU A 237 5.44 32.00 -12.67
N GLY A 238 4.28 32.02 -13.33
CA GLY A 238 2.97 31.96 -12.70
C GLY A 238 2.65 30.58 -12.13
N ILE A 239 1.55 30.46 -11.40
CA ILE A 239 1.08 29.19 -10.83
C ILE A 239 0.90 28.09 -11.91
N PRO A 240 0.24 28.34 -13.07
CA PRO A 240 0.10 27.32 -14.12
C PRO A 240 1.44 26.86 -14.72
N GLU A 241 2.39 27.78 -14.90
CA GLU A 241 3.73 27.49 -15.43
C GLU A 241 4.54 26.66 -14.42
N CYS A 242 4.47 27.02 -13.14
CA CYS A 242 5.08 26.25 -12.05
C CYS A 242 4.48 24.83 -11.96
N PHE A 243 3.16 24.67 -12.08
CA PHE A 243 2.53 23.34 -12.09
C PHE A 243 2.95 22.51 -13.30
N LEU A 244 3.07 23.12 -14.49
CA LEU A 244 3.57 22.41 -15.68
C LEU A 244 5.01 21.93 -15.49
N LEU A 245 5.88 22.73 -14.84
CA LEU A 245 7.24 22.32 -14.50
C LEU A 245 7.26 21.13 -13.52
N VAL A 246 6.38 21.15 -12.49
CA VAL A 246 6.26 20.06 -11.52
C VAL A 246 5.87 18.76 -12.21
N THR A 247 4.76 18.73 -12.97
CA THR A 247 4.29 17.55 -13.72
C THR A 247 5.35 17.02 -14.68
N GLN A 248 6.12 17.91 -15.32
CA GLN A 248 7.19 17.50 -16.22
C GLN A 248 8.39 16.86 -15.50
N ARG A 249 8.68 17.19 -14.24
CA ARG A 249 9.94 16.77 -13.59
C ARG A 249 10.12 15.26 -13.56
N ILE A 250 9.09 14.51 -13.16
CA ILE A 250 9.18 13.04 -13.06
C ILE A 250 9.57 12.40 -14.41
N THR A 251 9.09 12.95 -15.53
CA THR A 251 9.42 12.49 -16.89
C THR A 251 10.87 12.79 -17.33
N LYS A 252 11.61 13.64 -16.62
CA LYS A 252 13.01 13.96 -16.95
C LYS A 252 14.00 12.96 -16.37
N TYR A 253 13.66 12.29 -15.27
CA TYR A 253 14.57 11.34 -14.62
C TYR A 253 15.02 10.18 -15.52
N PRO A 254 14.16 9.53 -16.33
CA PRO A 254 14.61 8.48 -17.26
C PRO A 254 15.71 8.98 -18.22
N VAL A 255 15.48 10.12 -18.86
CA VAL A 255 16.40 10.69 -19.88
C VAL A 255 17.75 11.08 -19.28
N LEU A 256 17.75 11.61 -18.05
CA LEU A 256 18.98 11.93 -17.32
C LEU A 256 19.74 10.67 -16.90
N VAL A 257 19.04 9.67 -16.36
CA VAL A 257 19.66 8.43 -15.88
C VAL A 257 20.16 7.57 -17.04
N GLU A 258 19.43 7.50 -18.16
CA GLU A 258 19.89 6.86 -19.41
C GLU A 258 21.18 7.50 -19.92
N ARG A 259 21.26 8.84 -19.94
CA ARG A 259 22.50 9.56 -20.28
C ARG A 259 23.63 9.38 -19.26
N ILE A 260 23.37 8.98 -18.02
CA ILE A 260 24.43 8.61 -17.05
C ILE A 260 24.89 7.18 -17.34
N ILE A 261 23.96 6.24 -17.57
CA ILE A 261 24.23 4.84 -17.93
C ILE A 261 25.06 4.73 -19.22
N GLU A 262 24.72 5.50 -20.27
CA GLU A 262 25.50 5.62 -21.51
C GLU A 262 27.00 5.88 -21.32
N ASN A 263 27.39 6.50 -20.20
CA ASN A 263 28.74 6.97 -19.94
C ASN A 263 29.31 6.33 -18.65
N THR A 264 28.68 5.25 -18.18
CA THR A 264 29.13 4.41 -17.06
C THR A 264 29.55 3.04 -17.60
N ASP A 265 30.68 2.52 -17.11
CA ASP A 265 31.22 1.22 -17.53
C ASP A 265 30.33 0.06 -17.03
N ALA A 266 29.97 -0.86 -17.94
CA ALA A 266 28.99 -1.93 -17.71
C ALA A 266 29.43 -2.97 -16.67
N ASP A 267 30.74 -3.13 -16.46
CA ASP A 267 31.30 -4.05 -15.45
C ASP A 267 31.25 -3.45 -14.02
N THR A 268 30.79 -2.20 -13.85
CA THR A 268 30.71 -1.55 -12.53
C THR A 268 29.43 -1.90 -11.76
N GLU A 269 29.54 -1.90 -10.44
CA GLU A 269 28.40 -2.01 -9.53
C GLU A 269 27.40 -0.85 -9.72
N ASP A 270 27.89 0.38 -9.93
CA ASP A 270 27.04 1.55 -10.14
C ASP A 270 26.21 1.44 -11.43
N TYR A 271 26.75 0.90 -12.53
CA TYR A 271 25.96 0.62 -13.74
C TYR A 271 24.75 -0.28 -13.43
N ARG A 272 24.94 -1.33 -12.63
CA ARG A 272 23.87 -2.25 -12.22
C ARG A 272 22.82 -1.54 -11.35
N TYR A 273 23.25 -0.65 -10.45
CA TYR A 273 22.34 0.13 -9.61
C TYR A 273 21.62 1.24 -10.38
N LEU A 274 22.29 1.92 -11.31
CA LEU A 274 21.67 2.91 -12.21
C LEU A 274 20.59 2.25 -13.09
N MET A 275 20.87 1.06 -13.65
CA MET A 275 19.89 0.29 -14.41
C MET A 275 18.66 -0.08 -13.57
N LYS A 276 18.84 -0.49 -12.30
CA LYS A 276 17.70 -0.76 -11.41
C LYS A 276 16.97 0.52 -10.98
N GLY A 277 17.69 1.62 -10.76
CA GLY A 277 17.10 2.95 -10.54
C GLY A 277 16.23 3.38 -11.72
N LEU A 278 16.71 3.21 -12.95
CA LEU A 278 15.96 3.51 -14.18
C LEU A 278 14.68 2.67 -14.31
N GLU A 279 14.75 1.38 -13.97
CA GLU A 279 13.58 0.48 -13.93
C GLU A 279 12.53 0.99 -12.93
N LEU A 280 12.94 1.30 -11.70
CA LEU A 280 12.09 1.83 -10.63
C LEU A 280 11.46 3.19 -10.99
N ILE A 281 12.22 4.09 -11.62
CA ILE A 281 11.71 5.38 -12.10
C ILE A 281 10.64 5.18 -13.19
N LYS A 282 10.86 4.25 -14.13
CA LYS A 282 9.89 3.95 -15.19
C LYS A 282 8.62 3.31 -14.64
N ASP A 283 8.75 2.41 -13.66
CA ASP A 283 7.60 1.83 -12.95
C ASP A 283 6.82 2.90 -12.17
N THR A 284 7.51 3.77 -11.42
CA THR A 284 6.91 4.93 -10.73
C THR A 284 6.05 5.77 -11.68
N ILE A 285 6.57 6.11 -12.87
CA ILE A 285 5.82 6.88 -13.89
C ILE A 285 4.61 6.10 -14.41
N SER A 286 4.74 4.78 -14.63
CA SER A 286 3.65 3.90 -15.06
C SER A 286 2.52 3.82 -14.02
N GLN A 287 2.87 3.67 -12.75
CA GLN A 287 1.91 3.65 -11.63
C GLN A 287 1.21 5.01 -11.47
N VAL A 288 1.95 6.12 -11.55
CA VAL A 288 1.37 7.49 -11.52
C VAL A 288 0.38 7.68 -12.67
N ASN A 289 0.76 7.35 -13.90
CA ASN A 289 -0.13 7.47 -15.06
C ASN A 289 -1.40 6.60 -14.91
N SER A 290 -1.26 5.41 -14.32
CA SER A 290 -2.40 4.50 -14.07
C SER A 290 -3.34 5.07 -13.02
N GLN A 291 -2.84 5.59 -11.90
CA GLN A 291 -3.66 6.18 -10.84
C GLN A 291 -4.37 7.47 -11.31
N VAL A 292 -3.72 8.30 -12.13
CA VAL A 292 -4.38 9.46 -12.78
C VAL A 292 -5.51 9.00 -13.68
N CYS A 293 -5.31 7.94 -14.49
CA CYS A 293 -6.36 7.40 -15.35
C CYS A 293 -7.56 6.86 -14.55
N GLU A 294 -7.33 6.18 -13.41
CA GLU A 294 -8.42 5.75 -12.52
C GLU A 294 -9.12 6.92 -11.81
N TYR A 295 -8.40 8.00 -11.48
CA TYR A 295 -9.03 9.23 -10.98
C TYR A 295 -9.94 9.86 -12.05
N ASP A 296 -9.46 10.01 -13.28
CA ASP A 296 -10.23 10.56 -14.41
C ASP A 296 -11.50 9.73 -14.69
N LYS A 297 -11.38 8.39 -14.69
CA LYS A 297 -12.51 7.47 -14.78
C LYS A 297 -13.50 7.67 -13.64
N GLY A 298 -13.01 7.83 -12.40
CA GLY A 298 -13.83 8.11 -11.23
C GLY A 298 -14.55 9.46 -11.32
N ALA A 299 -13.86 10.52 -11.77
CA ALA A 299 -14.43 11.84 -12.00
C ALA A 299 -15.51 11.82 -13.10
N ARG A 300 -15.25 11.11 -14.21
CA ARG A 300 -16.22 10.94 -15.29
C ARG A 300 -17.44 10.14 -14.86
N LEU A 301 -17.27 9.09 -14.05
CA LEU A 301 -18.39 8.36 -13.46
C LEU A 301 -19.23 9.24 -12.52
N ARG A 302 -18.58 10.13 -11.73
CA ARG A 302 -19.29 11.13 -10.91
C ARG A 302 -20.09 12.12 -11.77
N GLU A 303 -19.58 12.57 -12.92
CA GLU A 303 -20.35 13.43 -13.84
C GLU A 303 -21.56 12.70 -14.43
N ILE A 304 -21.37 11.47 -14.95
CA ILE A 304 -22.46 10.65 -15.52
C ILE A 304 -23.53 10.39 -14.44
N TYR A 305 -23.11 10.04 -13.22
CA TYR A 305 -24.00 9.91 -12.06
C TYR A 305 -24.76 11.21 -11.81
N LEU A 306 -24.11 12.37 -11.73
CA LEU A 306 -24.77 13.65 -11.48
C LEU A 306 -25.80 14.00 -12.57
N ARG A 307 -25.45 13.80 -13.85
CA ARG A 307 -26.30 14.10 -15.02
C ARG A 307 -27.46 13.11 -15.25
N LEU A 308 -27.41 11.92 -14.68
CA LEU A 308 -28.51 10.93 -14.76
C LEU A 308 -29.78 11.41 -14.03
N ASP A 309 -30.92 11.44 -14.70
CA ASP A 309 -32.20 11.87 -14.13
C ASP A 309 -32.64 10.94 -12.97
N PRO A 310 -32.82 11.45 -11.72
CA PRO A 310 -33.28 10.66 -10.58
C PRO A 310 -34.62 9.93 -10.78
N LYS A 311 -35.44 10.34 -11.76
CA LYS A 311 -36.69 9.64 -12.10
C LYS A 311 -36.46 8.42 -13.01
N SER A 312 -35.33 8.36 -13.70
CA SER A 312 -35.00 7.27 -14.62
C SER A 312 -34.62 6.01 -13.85
N HIS A 313 -35.23 4.88 -14.22
CA HIS A 313 -35.02 3.60 -13.57
C HIS A 313 -35.34 2.44 -14.52
N VAL A 314 -34.78 1.27 -14.24
CA VAL A 314 -34.92 0.04 -15.05
C VAL A 314 -35.29 -1.11 -14.12
N ARG A 315 -36.30 -1.90 -14.48
CA ARG A 315 -36.54 -3.19 -13.79
C ARG A 315 -35.69 -4.28 -14.46
N LEU A 316 -34.78 -4.85 -13.70
CA LEU A 316 -33.91 -5.95 -14.13
C LEU A 316 -34.69 -7.27 -14.21
N LYS A 317 -34.12 -8.29 -14.86
CA LYS A 317 -34.77 -9.62 -15.03
C LYS A 317 -35.06 -10.35 -13.71
N ASP A 318 -34.30 -10.07 -12.66
CA ASP A 318 -34.52 -10.58 -11.30
C ASP A 318 -35.62 -9.82 -10.53
N GLY A 319 -36.28 -8.84 -11.17
CA GLY A 319 -37.32 -8.01 -10.57
C GLY A 319 -36.82 -6.81 -9.77
N ARG A 320 -35.50 -6.71 -9.48
CA ARG A 320 -34.91 -5.55 -8.82
C ARG A 320 -35.01 -4.31 -9.70
N LEU A 321 -34.88 -3.15 -9.06
CA LEU A 321 -34.96 -1.85 -9.70
C LEU A 321 -33.58 -1.19 -9.67
N PHE A 322 -33.00 -0.95 -10.85
CA PHE A 322 -31.74 -0.22 -11.01
C PHE A 322 -32.03 1.27 -11.27
N ARG A 323 -31.31 2.15 -10.59
CA ARG A 323 -31.53 3.60 -10.54
C ARG A 323 -30.21 4.38 -10.69
N LYS A 324 -30.28 5.70 -10.44
CA LYS A 324 -29.14 6.59 -10.31
C LYS A 324 -28.20 6.15 -9.18
N GLU A 325 -28.74 5.73 -8.04
CA GLU A 325 -27.97 5.39 -6.84
C GLU A 325 -27.10 4.14 -7.03
N ASP A 326 -27.59 3.14 -7.79
CA ASP A 326 -26.83 1.93 -8.10
C ASP A 326 -25.56 2.19 -8.91
N LEU A 327 -25.50 3.29 -9.68
CA LEU A 327 -24.39 3.61 -10.58
C LEU A 327 -23.05 3.80 -9.84
N ILE A 328 -23.12 4.19 -8.56
CA ILE A 328 -21.97 4.41 -7.67
C ILE A 328 -22.00 3.48 -6.43
N GLN A 329 -22.81 2.43 -6.46
CA GLN A 329 -22.93 1.50 -5.34
C GLN A 329 -21.83 0.43 -5.36
N GLY A 330 -21.09 0.30 -4.25
CA GLY A 330 -19.99 -0.65 -4.10
C GLY A 330 -18.73 -0.21 -4.85
N SER A 331 -17.78 -1.12 -5.04
CA SER A 331 -16.51 -0.89 -5.75
C SER A 331 -16.67 -0.86 -7.28
N ARG A 332 -17.65 -0.10 -7.79
CA ARG A 332 -17.89 0.08 -9.22
C ARG A 332 -16.93 1.10 -9.82
N THR A 333 -16.07 0.65 -10.72
CA THR A 333 -15.17 1.50 -11.51
C THR A 333 -15.69 1.64 -12.94
N LEU A 334 -15.41 2.78 -13.58
CA LEU A 334 -15.70 3.00 -15.01
C LEU A 334 -14.52 2.48 -15.83
N LEU A 335 -14.74 1.42 -16.60
CA LEU A 335 -13.71 0.81 -17.44
C LEU A 335 -13.63 1.48 -18.82
N CYS A 336 -14.79 1.75 -19.44
CA CYS A 336 -14.87 2.41 -20.74
C CYS A 336 -16.18 3.18 -20.91
N GLU A 337 -16.14 4.24 -21.72
CA GLU A 337 -17.30 5.00 -22.17
C GLU A 337 -17.20 5.22 -23.69
N LYS A 338 -18.27 4.93 -24.43
CA LYS A 338 -18.37 5.19 -25.87
C LYS A 338 -19.76 5.60 -26.31
N THR A 339 -19.86 6.66 -27.11
CA THR A 339 -21.06 6.94 -27.92
C THR A 339 -21.12 5.93 -29.06
N VAL A 340 -22.24 5.19 -29.14
CA VAL A 340 -22.45 4.07 -30.07
C VAL A 340 -23.87 4.10 -30.63
N THR A 341 -24.07 3.54 -31.82
CA THR A 341 -25.42 3.27 -32.33
C THR A 341 -25.87 1.88 -31.90
N TRP A 342 -26.88 1.82 -31.04
CA TRP A 342 -27.58 0.58 -30.69
C TRP A 342 -28.67 0.32 -31.74
N LYS A 343 -28.68 -0.88 -32.33
CA LYS A 343 -29.53 -1.29 -33.45
C LYS A 343 -30.43 -2.48 -33.07
N THR A 344 -31.63 -2.52 -33.63
CA THR A 344 -32.59 -3.63 -33.58
C THR A 344 -33.21 -3.84 -34.96
N SER A 345 -33.95 -4.94 -35.11
CA SER A 345 -34.69 -5.26 -36.35
C SER A 345 -35.76 -4.23 -36.76
N SER A 346 -36.08 -3.25 -35.89
CA SER A 346 -37.07 -2.20 -36.20
C SER A 346 -36.50 -0.78 -36.20
N ARG A 347 -35.44 -0.53 -35.41
CA ARG A 347 -34.99 0.82 -35.02
C ARG A 347 -33.48 0.86 -34.78
N GLN A 348 -32.94 2.07 -34.79
CA GLN A 348 -31.60 2.36 -34.29
C GLN A 348 -31.63 3.64 -33.46
N LYS A 349 -30.73 3.73 -32.47
CA LYS A 349 -30.56 4.90 -31.60
C LYS A 349 -29.09 5.11 -31.28
N GLU A 350 -28.65 6.36 -31.33
CA GLU A 350 -27.42 6.78 -30.68
C GLU A 350 -27.61 6.75 -29.15
N VAL A 351 -26.68 6.10 -28.45
CA VAL A 351 -26.66 5.91 -27.00
C VAL A 351 -25.23 5.98 -26.48
N LEU A 352 -25.07 6.35 -25.22
CA LEU A 352 -23.81 6.25 -24.49
C LEU A 352 -23.72 4.87 -23.84
N ALA A 353 -22.77 4.06 -24.30
CA ALA A 353 -22.38 2.81 -23.66
C ALA A 353 -21.37 3.10 -22.54
N VAL A 354 -21.78 2.86 -21.31
CA VAL A 354 -21.00 3.01 -20.08
C VAL A 354 -20.68 1.61 -19.56
N LEU A 355 -19.42 1.20 -19.66
CA LEU A 355 -18.92 -0.09 -19.21
C LEU A 355 -18.31 0.07 -17.80
N LEU A 356 -19.04 -0.40 -16.79
CA LEU A 356 -18.56 -0.52 -15.41
C LEU A 356 -17.92 -1.89 -15.18
N SER A 357 -17.25 -2.07 -14.05
CA SER A 357 -16.62 -3.34 -13.66
C SER A 357 -17.56 -4.57 -13.64
N ASP A 358 -18.87 -4.40 -13.40
CA ASP A 358 -19.86 -5.50 -13.40
C ASP A 358 -21.06 -5.30 -14.35
N LYS A 359 -21.23 -4.12 -14.97
CA LYS A 359 -22.42 -3.78 -15.78
C LYS A 359 -22.06 -3.00 -17.05
N LEU A 360 -22.65 -3.38 -18.17
CA LEU A 360 -22.72 -2.54 -19.38
C LEU A 360 -24.07 -1.79 -19.38
N ILE A 361 -24.03 -0.47 -19.43
CA ILE A 361 -25.21 0.39 -19.28
C ILE A 361 -25.36 1.27 -20.52
N LEU A 362 -26.54 1.27 -21.13
CA LEU A 362 -26.89 2.09 -22.29
C LEU A 362 -27.74 3.28 -21.84
N LEU A 363 -27.15 4.48 -21.88
CA LEU A 363 -27.82 5.74 -21.55
C LEU A 363 -28.20 6.49 -22.83
N GLN A 364 -29.35 7.14 -22.86
CA GLN A 364 -29.72 8.10 -23.90
C GLN A 364 -29.59 9.51 -23.31
N GLU A 365 -28.95 10.44 -24.02
CA GLU A 365 -29.01 11.85 -23.62
C GLU A 365 -30.36 12.47 -24.02
N LYS A 366 -30.93 13.26 -23.11
CA LYS A 366 -32.18 14.00 -23.28
C LYS A 366 -32.17 15.23 -22.36
N ASP A 367 -32.44 16.40 -22.90
CA ASP A 367 -32.54 17.65 -22.14
C ASP A 367 -31.28 17.92 -21.27
N GLN A 368 -30.09 17.69 -21.85
CA GLN A 368 -28.74 17.72 -21.24
C GLN A 368 -28.45 16.67 -20.14
N LYS A 369 -29.44 15.84 -19.80
CA LYS A 369 -29.36 14.78 -18.80
C LYS A 369 -29.26 13.40 -19.45
N PHE A 370 -28.76 12.44 -18.70
CA PHE A 370 -28.86 11.03 -19.09
C PHE A 370 -30.16 10.42 -18.57
N VAL A 371 -30.74 9.53 -19.37
CA VAL A 371 -31.81 8.60 -18.97
C VAL A 371 -31.44 7.19 -19.44
N PHE A 372 -31.91 6.14 -18.78
CA PHE A 372 -31.70 4.78 -19.28
C PHE A 372 -32.37 4.61 -20.65
N ALA A 373 -31.63 4.07 -21.63
CA ALA A 373 -32.12 3.94 -22.99
C ALA A 373 -33.30 2.96 -23.09
N SER A 374 -34.25 3.23 -23.98
CA SER A 374 -35.39 2.34 -24.22
C SER A 374 -35.56 2.07 -25.71
N MET A 375 -35.48 0.79 -26.09
CA MET A 375 -35.69 0.32 -27.45
C MET A 375 -36.25 -1.10 -27.42
N ASP A 376 -37.40 -1.30 -28.07
CA ASP A 376 -38.06 -2.57 -28.36
C ASP A 376 -38.16 -3.56 -27.17
N GLY A 377 -38.33 -3.02 -25.96
CA GLY A 377 -38.50 -3.79 -24.72
C GLY A 377 -37.21 -4.40 -24.14
N LYS A 378 -36.06 -4.24 -24.79
CA LYS A 378 -34.76 -4.74 -24.29
C LYS A 378 -34.27 -3.92 -23.10
N GLN A 379 -33.53 -4.56 -22.19
CA GLN A 379 -33.02 -3.90 -20.99
C GLN A 379 -31.72 -3.13 -21.29
N PRO A 380 -31.62 -1.83 -20.95
CA PRO A 380 -30.40 -1.05 -21.16
C PRO A 380 -29.30 -1.32 -20.13
N VAL A 381 -29.58 -2.10 -19.07
CA VAL A 381 -28.60 -2.50 -18.05
C VAL A 381 -28.33 -3.99 -18.24
N ILE A 382 -27.10 -4.32 -18.64
CA ILE A 382 -26.64 -5.66 -19.01
C ILE A 382 -25.65 -6.13 -17.95
N ASP A 383 -25.84 -7.36 -17.44
CA ASP A 383 -24.89 -8.00 -16.53
C ASP A 383 -23.72 -8.61 -17.31
N ILE A 384 -22.49 -8.15 -17.03
CA ILE A 384 -21.29 -8.57 -17.77
C ILE A 384 -20.97 -10.04 -17.53
N GLN A 385 -21.27 -10.60 -16.36
CA GLN A 385 -20.80 -11.93 -15.92
C GLN A 385 -21.02 -13.08 -16.92
N ARG A 386 -21.99 -12.95 -17.83
CA ARG A 386 -22.34 -13.96 -18.85
C ARG A 386 -22.50 -13.37 -20.25
N VAL A 387 -21.73 -12.33 -20.56
CA VAL A 387 -21.68 -11.70 -21.89
C VAL A 387 -20.69 -12.40 -22.81
N ILE A 388 -21.09 -12.63 -24.06
CA ILE A 388 -20.23 -13.08 -25.16
C ILE A 388 -20.24 -12.00 -26.23
N VAL A 389 -19.07 -11.48 -26.60
CA VAL A 389 -18.93 -10.50 -27.71
C VAL A 389 -18.41 -11.13 -29.00
N ARG A 390 -19.12 -10.84 -30.10
CA ARG A 390 -18.82 -11.28 -31.47
C ARG A 390 -18.80 -10.07 -32.42
N GLU A 391 -18.07 -10.19 -33.53
CA GLU A 391 -18.09 -9.19 -34.60
C GLU A 391 -19.34 -9.36 -35.47
N VAL A 392 -19.84 -8.28 -36.08
CA VAL A 392 -20.92 -8.37 -37.07
C VAL A 392 -20.32 -8.69 -38.45
N ALA A 393 -20.79 -9.75 -39.11
CA ALA A 393 -20.33 -10.11 -40.44
C ALA A 393 -20.67 -9.01 -41.46
N ASN A 394 -19.66 -8.55 -42.20
CA ASN A 394 -19.73 -7.47 -43.20
C ASN A 394 -20.02 -6.05 -42.65
N GLU A 395 -20.06 -5.84 -41.32
CA GLU A 395 -20.13 -4.52 -40.69
C GLU A 395 -18.97 -4.38 -39.68
N ASP A 396 -17.82 -3.84 -40.11
CA ASP A 396 -16.56 -3.83 -39.33
C ASP A 396 -16.59 -2.95 -38.06
N LYS A 397 -17.53 -2.01 -38.02
CA LYS A 397 -17.90 -1.18 -36.87
C LYS A 397 -18.92 -1.83 -35.93
N GLY A 398 -19.54 -2.93 -36.33
CA GLY A 398 -20.56 -3.63 -35.56
C GLY A 398 -20.00 -4.72 -34.64
N LEU A 399 -20.55 -4.81 -33.43
CA LEU A 399 -20.42 -5.97 -32.55
C LEU A 399 -21.79 -6.46 -32.05
N TYR A 400 -21.89 -7.76 -31.77
CA TYR A 400 -22.98 -8.36 -31.03
C TYR A 400 -22.56 -8.60 -29.59
N VAL A 401 -23.29 -8.01 -28.64
CA VAL A 401 -23.24 -8.35 -27.21
C VAL A 401 -24.34 -9.37 -26.94
N ILE A 402 -23.97 -10.61 -26.60
CA ILE A 402 -24.91 -11.73 -26.40
C ILE A 402 -24.94 -12.08 -24.91
N CYS A 403 -26.10 -11.92 -24.27
CA CYS A 403 -26.28 -12.08 -22.83
C CYS A 403 -26.82 -13.49 -22.52
N ALA A 404 -25.96 -14.40 -22.07
CA ALA A 404 -26.32 -15.80 -21.81
C ALA A 404 -27.01 -15.96 -20.44
N CYS A 405 -28.34 -16.02 -20.46
CA CYS A 405 -29.15 -16.30 -19.27
C CYS A 405 -29.32 -17.83 -19.07
N ALA A 406 -29.33 -18.29 -17.81
CA ALA A 406 -29.53 -19.71 -17.48
C ALA A 406 -31.02 -20.14 -17.44
N SER A 407 -31.95 -19.18 -17.42
CA SER A 407 -33.39 -19.42 -17.22
C SER A 407 -34.28 -18.81 -18.32
N ALA A 408 -33.69 -18.17 -19.33
CA ALA A 408 -34.40 -17.49 -20.42
C ALA A 408 -33.56 -17.54 -21.72
N MET A 409 -34.18 -17.26 -22.86
CA MET A 409 -33.44 -17.13 -24.12
C MET A 409 -32.40 -16.00 -24.05
N ALA A 410 -31.25 -16.23 -24.70
CA ALA A 410 -30.17 -15.26 -24.73
C ALA A 410 -30.58 -14.00 -25.52
N GLU A 411 -30.31 -12.83 -24.95
CA GLU A 411 -30.58 -11.55 -25.62
C GLU A 411 -29.36 -11.07 -26.38
N MET A 412 -29.58 -10.71 -27.64
CA MET A 412 -28.57 -10.15 -28.53
C MET A 412 -28.78 -8.64 -28.69
N TYR A 413 -27.73 -7.86 -28.45
CA TYR A 413 -27.67 -6.42 -28.64
C TYR A 413 -26.68 -6.15 -29.77
N GLU A 414 -27.12 -5.48 -30.83
CA GLU A 414 -26.27 -5.08 -31.95
C GLU A 414 -25.80 -3.64 -31.71
N ILE A 415 -24.49 -3.44 -31.58
CA ILE A 415 -23.89 -2.17 -31.18
C ILE A 415 -22.82 -1.79 -32.19
N HIS A 416 -22.94 -0.59 -32.76
CA HIS A 416 -22.02 -0.03 -33.75
C HIS A 416 -21.20 1.11 -33.14
N ALA A 417 -19.86 1.02 -33.18
CA ALA A 417 -18.96 2.09 -32.76
C ALA A 417 -18.61 3.03 -33.94
N ASN A 418 -17.90 4.13 -33.67
CA ASN A 418 -17.61 5.12 -34.71
C ASN A 418 -16.48 4.65 -35.66
N SER A 419 -15.58 3.78 -35.18
CA SER A 419 -14.54 3.13 -35.97
C SER A 419 -14.36 1.65 -35.62
N LYS A 420 -13.63 0.92 -36.48
CA LYS A 420 -13.27 -0.49 -36.27
C LYS A 420 -12.37 -0.69 -35.05
N GLU A 421 -11.55 0.31 -34.74
CA GLU A 421 -10.61 0.38 -33.63
C GLU A 421 -11.38 0.58 -32.31
N GLU A 422 -12.35 1.49 -32.26
CA GLU A 422 -13.24 1.62 -31.09
C GLU A 422 -14.03 0.34 -30.83
N ARG A 423 -14.51 -0.31 -31.90
CA ARG A 423 -15.20 -1.60 -31.84
C ARG A 423 -14.29 -2.72 -31.33
N ASN A 424 -13.01 -2.76 -31.76
CA ASN A 424 -11.99 -3.64 -31.16
C ASN A 424 -11.83 -3.36 -29.66
N THR A 425 -11.54 -2.11 -29.28
CA THR A 425 -11.28 -1.70 -27.88
C THR A 425 -12.44 -2.04 -26.96
N LEU A 426 -13.68 -1.76 -27.37
CA LEU A 426 -14.87 -2.09 -26.60
C LEU A 426 -15.07 -3.61 -26.47
N MET A 427 -14.79 -4.39 -27.52
CA MET A 427 -14.81 -5.86 -27.44
C MET A 427 -13.73 -6.43 -26.51
N THR A 428 -12.53 -5.82 -26.48
CA THR A 428 -11.45 -6.20 -25.57
C THR A 428 -11.84 -5.93 -24.12
N PHE A 429 -12.21 -4.70 -23.78
CA PHE A 429 -12.60 -4.35 -22.40
C PHE A 429 -13.76 -5.19 -21.88
N ILE A 430 -14.77 -5.50 -22.72
CA ILE A 430 -15.87 -6.38 -22.30
C ILE A 430 -15.38 -7.79 -21.98
N ARG A 431 -14.42 -8.36 -22.72
CA ARG A 431 -13.85 -9.69 -22.43
C ARG A 431 -13.04 -9.69 -21.14
N GLU A 432 -12.15 -8.72 -20.98
CA GLU A 432 -11.35 -8.55 -19.76
C GLU A 432 -12.28 -8.41 -18.53
N SER A 433 -13.38 -7.66 -18.66
CA SER A 433 -14.41 -7.53 -17.61
C SER A 433 -15.11 -8.85 -17.29
N VAL A 434 -15.44 -9.66 -18.30
CA VAL A 434 -16.05 -11.00 -18.15
C VAL A 434 -15.11 -11.96 -17.41
N GLU A 435 -13.81 -11.89 -17.71
CA GLU A 435 -12.76 -12.72 -17.12
C GLU A 435 -12.49 -12.31 -15.66
N SER A 436 -12.26 -11.02 -15.40
CA SER A 436 -12.10 -10.49 -14.03
C SER A 436 -13.32 -10.75 -13.13
N CYS A 437 -14.55 -10.64 -13.66
CA CYS A 437 -15.76 -10.98 -12.92
C CYS A 437 -15.77 -12.43 -12.41
N GLN A 438 -15.28 -13.38 -13.23
CA GLN A 438 -15.27 -14.80 -12.85
C GLN A 438 -14.23 -15.10 -11.78
N GLU A 439 -13.04 -14.50 -11.87
CA GLU A 439 -12.03 -14.61 -10.81
C GLU A 439 -12.53 -14.01 -9.50
N GLN A 440 -13.11 -12.81 -9.53
CA GLN A 440 -13.57 -12.13 -8.32
C GLN A 440 -14.76 -12.85 -7.64
N GLU A 441 -15.62 -13.56 -8.39
CA GLU A 441 -16.64 -14.43 -7.81
C GLU A 441 -16.03 -15.64 -7.07
N LEU A 442 -14.89 -16.18 -7.55
CA LEU A 442 -14.15 -17.25 -6.87
C LEU A 442 -13.43 -16.74 -5.61
N TYR A 443 -12.75 -15.60 -5.69
CA TYR A 443 -12.11 -14.97 -4.53
C TYR A 443 -13.12 -14.60 -3.43
N SER A 444 -14.28 -14.05 -3.81
CA SER A 444 -15.35 -13.74 -2.85
C SER A 444 -15.81 -15.00 -2.09
N LYS A 445 -16.09 -16.10 -2.79
CA LYS A 445 -16.45 -17.40 -2.19
C LYS A 445 -15.35 -17.98 -1.30
N LEU A 446 -14.07 -17.71 -1.60
CA LEU A 446 -12.94 -18.12 -0.76
C LEU A 446 -12.88 -17.27 0.52
N ILE A 447 -13.00 -15.94 0.42
CA ILE A 447 -13.00 -15.02 1.56
C ILE A 447 -14.13 -15.37 2.54
N THR A 448 -15.36 -15.61 2.07
CA THR A 448 -16.48 -15.99 2.94
C THR A 448 -16.21 -17.31 3.70
N LYS A 449 -15.53 -18.28 3.07
CA LYS A 449 -15.11 -19.53 3.75
C LYS A 449 -14.03 -19.27 4.80
N LEU A 450 -13.04 -18.43 4.48
CA LEU A 450 -11.96 -18.08 5.42
C LEU A 450 -12.52 -17.33 6.65
N GLN A 451 -13.42 -16.37 6.45
CA GLN A 451 -14.13 -15.67 7.53
C GLN A 451 -14.96 -16.64 8.40
N HIS A 452 -15.65 -17.61 7.80
CA HIS A 452 -16.36 -18.64 8.55
C HIS A 452 -15.42 -19.47 9.45
N TYR A 453 -14.27 -19.90 8.93
CA TYR A 453 -13.28 -20.63 9.74
C TYR A 453 -12.58 -19.74 10.79
N GLN A 454 -12.34 -18.47 10.50
CA GLN A 454 -11.80 -17.50 11.46
C GLN A 454 -12.74 -17.31 12.66
N ASN A 455 -14.03 -17.13 12.42
CA ASN A 455 -15.04 -17.04 13.48
C ASN A 455 -15.13 -18.35 14.30
N LEU A 456 -15.02 -19.50 13.63
CA LEU A 456 -15.01 -20.81 14.29
C LEU A 456 -13.76 -21.01 15.16
N LEU A 457 -12.59 -20.51 14.75
CA LEU A 457 -11.37 -20.54 15.57
C LEU A 457 -11.51 -19.63 16.80
N GLN A 458 -12.01 -18.40 16.63
CA GLN A 458 -12.26 -17.46 17.73
C GLN A 458 -13.23 -18.03 18.79
N GLU A 459 -14.27 -18.77 18.38
CA GLU A 459 -15.15 -19.50 19.31
C GLU A 459 -14.37 -20.52 20.16
N ARG A 460 -13.40 -21.23 19.57
CA ARG A 460 -12.58 -22.22 20.29
C ARG A 460 -11.55 -21.57 21.19
N ASP A 461 -10.94 -20.47 20.76
CA ASP A 461 -10.00 -19.71 21.59
C ASP A 461 -10.69 -19.13 22.84
N GLU A 462 -11.92 -18.65 22.71
CA GLU A 462 -12.74 -18.19 23.84
C GLU A 462 -13.10 -19.34 24.80
N LEU A 463 -13.46 -20.53 24.29
CA LEU A 463 -13.70 -21.72 25.13
C LEU A 463 -12.41 -22.20 25.83
N ILE A 464 -11.26 -22.11 25.18
CA ILE A 464 -9.95 -22.37 25.79
C ILE A 464 -9.68 -21.36 26.91
N ARG A 465 -9.91 -20.06 26.65
CA ARG A 465 -9.75 -18.99 27.65
C ARG A 465 -10.64 -19.21 28.87
N GLN A 466 -11.90 -19.60 28.68
CA GLN A 466 -12.83 -19.91 29.77
C GLN A 466 -12.35 -21.12 30.60
N SER A 467 -11.94 -22.20 29.95
CA SER A 467 -11.39 -23.40 30.62
C SER A 467 -10.11 -23.10 31.42
N LEU A 468 -9.22 -22.28 30.86
CA LEU A 468 -8.02 -21.81 31.55
C LEU A 468 -8.35 -20.90 32.75
N THR A 469 -9.36 -20.03 32.63
CA THR A 469 -9.83 -19.18 33.74
C THR A 469 -10.38 -20.04 34.89
N GLN A 470 -11.25 -21.01 34.58
CA GLN A 470 -11.77 -21.96 35.58
C GLN A 470 -10.64 -22.76 36.25
N LYS A 471 -9.60 -23.16 35.49
CA LYS A 471 -8.43 -23.84 36.04
C LYS A 471 -7.61 -22.93 36.96
N GLN A 472 -7.50 -21.63 36.67
CA GLN A 472 -6.90 -20.64 37.58
C GLN A 472 -7.73 -20.44 38.87
N GLU A 473 -9.06 -20.38 38.77
CA GLU A 473 -9.95 -20.27 39.94
C GLU A 473 -9.79 -21.47 40.90
N VAL A 474 -9.73 -22.69 40.35
CA VAL A 474 -9.48 -23.91 41.14
C VAL A 474 -8.09 -23.88 41.79
N PHE A 475 -7.05 -23.39 41.09
CA PHE A 475 -5.72 -23.22 41.69
C PHE A 475 -5.69 -22.13 42.78
N ALA A 476 -6.43 -21.04 42.61
CA ALA A 476 -6.52 -19.98 43.62
C ALA A 476 -7.23 -20.48 44.90
N ALA A 477 -8.36 -21.17 44.76
CA ALA A 477 -9.08 -21.77 45.88
C ALA A 477 -8.22 -22.80 46.64
N LEU A 478 -7.50 -23.67 45.91
CA LEU A 478 -6.57 -24.64 46.51
C LEU A 478 -5.40 -23.96 47.23
N TYR A 479 -4.88 -22.85 46.70
CA TYR A 479 -3.80 -22.10 47.33
C TYR A 479 -4.27 -21.44 48.64
N GLU A 480 -5.44 -20.80 48.64
CA GLU A 480 -6.06 -20.22 49.84
C GLU A 480 -6.33 -21.30 50.91
N GLU A 481 -6.89 -22.45 50.54
CA GLU A 481 -7.18 -23.54 51.48
C GLU A 481 -5.91 -24.16 52.11
N VAL A 482 -4.81 -24.23 51.35
CA VAL A 482 -3.55 -24.85 51.80
C VAL A 482 -2.62 -23.87 52.52
N MET A 483 -2.63 -22.58 52.15
CA MET A 483 -1.66 -21.57 52.61
C MET A 483 -2.27 -20.45 53.46
N GLY A 484 -3.60 -20.24 53.42
CA GLY A 484 -4.29 -19.16 54.15
C GLY A 484 -3.91 -17.74 53.69
N GLN A 485 -3.50 -17.58 52.43
CA GLN A 485 -3.07 -16.31 51.84
C GLN A 485 -3.44 -16.25 50.35
N THR A 486 -3.62 -15.04 49.84
CA THR A 486 -3.91 -14.80 48.42
C THR A 486 -2.75 -15.24 47.51
N PRO A 487 -3.03 -15.89 46.36
CA PRO A 487 -1.98 -16.37 45.47
C PRO A 487 -1.14 -15.21 44.89
N PRO A 488 0.21 -15.25 44.98
CA PRO A 488 1.05 -14.09 44.69
C PRO A 488 1.18 -13.75 43.20
N HIS A 489 0.73 -14.62 42.29
CA HIS A 489 0.89 -14.46 40.84
C HIS A 489 -0.41 -14.75 40.08
N LYS A 490 -0.85 -13.83 39.22
CA LYS A 490 -2.03 -13.97 38.34
C LYS A 490 -1.73 -14.77 37.07
N GLY A 491 -1.03 -15.90 37.18
CA GLY A 491 -0.52 -16.70 36.05
C GLY A 491 -0.91 -18.18 36.13
N LEU A 492 -0.98 -18.85 34.98
CA LEU A 492 -1.24 -20.29 34.88
C LEU A 492 0.00 -21.08 35.33
N LEU A 493 0.01 -21.53 36.58
CA LEU A 493 0.99 -22.50 37.07
C LEU A 493 0.64 -23.91 36.62
N LEU A 494 0.98 -24.23 35.37
CA LEU A 494 1.05 -25.62 34.91
C LEU A 494 2.10 -26.37 35.77
N ARG A 495 1.65 -27.37 36.52
CA ARG A 495 2.53 -28.20 37.36
C ARG A 495 2.57 -29.63 36.83
N GLY A 496 3.46 -29.84 35.85
CA GLY A 496 3.92 -31.17 35.40
C GLY A 496 5.12 -31.66 36.21
N ASP A 497 5.61 -32.86 35.92
CA ASP A 497 7.01 -33.20 36.22
C ASP A 497 7.94 -32.41 35.28
N ALA A 498 9.22 -32.28 35.61
CA ALA A 498 10.16 -31.45 34.84
C ALA A 498 10.26 -31.87 33.37
N ALA A 499 10.15 -33.18 33.09
CA ALA A 499 10.14 -33.72 31.74
C ALA A 499 8.81 -33.42 30.99
N ASP A 500 7.66 -33.56 31.64
CA ASP A 500 6.36 -33.25 31.01
C ASP A 500 6.24 -31.76 30.70
N LEU A 501 6.79 -30.90 31.59
CA LEU A 501 6.84 -29.46 31.40
C LEU A 501 7.73 -29.09 30.22
N GLN A 502 8.93 -29.67 30.10
CA GLN A 502 9.79 -29.44 28.94
C GLN A 502 9.16 -29.96 27.65
N GLN A 503 8.49 -31.13 27.66
CA GLN A 503 7.78 -31.63 26.48
C GLN A 503 6.61 -30.73 26.08
N GLY A 504 5.82 -30.25 27.04
CA GLY A 504 4.72 -29.31 26.81
C GLY A 504 5.21 -27.93 26.34
N GLU A 505 6.31 -27.43 26.90
CA GLU A 505 6.97 -26.19 26.49
C GLU A 505 7.53 -26.29 25.07
N THR A 506 8.19 -27.40 24.71
CA THR A 506 8.65 -27.65 23.34
C THR A 506 7.47 -27.69 22.36
N LEU A 507 6.43 -28.49 22.64
CA LEU A 507 5.24 -28.59 21.79
C LEU A 507 4.49 -27.25 21.66
N LEU A 508 4.47 -26.42 22.70
CA LEU A 508 3.86 -25.09 22.67
C LEU A 508 4.68 -24.10 21.85
N ASN A 509 6.00 -24.04 22.05
CA ASN A 509 6.88 -23.18 21.23
C ASN A 509 6.86 -23.59 19.76
N GLU A 510 6.87 -24.89 19.46
CA GLU A 510 6.73 -25.44 18.11
C GLU A 510 5.35 -25.16 17.46
N ALA A 511 4.29 -25.05 18.27
CA ALA A 511 2.97 -24.64 17.78
C ALA A 511 2.92 -23.12 17.52
N ILE A 512 3.53 -22.31 18.40
CA ILE A 512 3.68 -20.87 18.21
C ILE A 512 4.49 -20.58 16.94
N GLU A 513 5.58 -21.31 16.70
CA GLU A 513 6.42 -21.12 15.49
C GLU A 513 5.65 -21.40 14.20
N GLU A 514 4.86 -22.47 14.11
CA GLU A 514 4.01 -22.71 12.92
C GLU A 514 2.87 -21.66 12.81
N VAL A 515 2.34 -21.14 13.93
CA VAL A 515 1.37 -20.03 13.90
C VAL A 515 2.02 -18.73 13.43
N GLU A 516 3.22 -18.38 13.90
CA GLU A 516 3.98 -17.22 13.44
C GLU A 516 4.34 -17.36 11.94
N ILE A 517 4.74 -18.55 11.48
CA ILE A 517 5.02 -18.80 10.06
C ILE A 517 3.75 -18.72 9.20
N LEU A 518 2.63 -19.31 9.65
CA LEU A 518 1.33 -19.19 8.97
C LEU A 518 0.84 -17.73 8.94
N GLN A 519 0.98 -16.98 10.04
CA GLN A 519 0.67 -15.55 10.08
C GLN A 519 1.53 -14.78 9.09
N ASN A 520 2.85 -14.97 9.08
CA ASN A 520 3.74 -14.30 8.12
C ASN A 520 3.38 -14.60 6.66
N MET A 521 3.00 -15.84 6.32
CA MET A 521 2.55 -16.18 4.96
C MET A 521 1.18 -15.59 4.58
N LEU A 522 0.28 -15.38 5.55
CA LEU A 522 -1.05 -14.80 5.30
C LEU A 522 -1.03 -13.26 5.31
N TYR A 523 -0.24 -12.65 6.19
CA TYR A 523 -0.13 -11.20 6.38
C TYR A 523 0.45 -10.49 5.15
N ILE A 524 1.24 -11.19 4.34
CA ILE A 524 1.76 -10.70 3.04
C ILE A 524 0.63 -10.39 2.01
N ARG A 525 -0.62 -10.81 2.24
CA ARG A 525 -1.73 -10.66 1.27
C ARG A 525 -3.08 -10.19 1.82
N ILE A 526 -3.15 -9.63 3.04
CA ILE A 526 -4.37 -8.95 3.52
C ILE A 526 -4.17 -7.43 3.38
N PRO A 527 -4.87 -6.74 2.46
CA PRO A 527 -5.01 -5.29 2.54
C PRO A 527 -5.98 -4.99 3.68
N SER A 528 -5.48 -4.45 4.79
CA SER A 528 -6.35 -3.84 5.79
C SER A 528 -6.66 -2.42 5.35
N GLU A 529 -7.94 -2.13 5.12
CA GLU A 529 -8.42 -0.76 5.16
C GLU A 529 -8.27 -0.22 6.61
N GLU A 530 -8.02 1.08 6.73
CA GLU A 530 -8.01 1.89 7.96
C GLU A 530 -7.24 1.37 9.20
N SER A 531 -5.94 1.70 9.29
CA SER A 531 -5.39 2.25 10.55
C SER A 531 -4.08 3.00 10.35
N GLU A 532 -4.09 4.33 10.56
CA GLU A 532 -2.86 5.10 10.78
C GLU A 532 -2.43 4.96 12.27
N MET A 533 -1.40 4.16 12.56
CA MET A 533 -0.30 4.48 13.51
C MET A 533 0.65 3.29 13.71
N GLN A 534 1.90 3.62 14.10
CA GLN A 534 2.95 2.73 14.60
C GLN A 534 3.27 1.47 13.75
N GLY A 535 4.17 1.65 12.78
CA GLY A 535 4.95 0.54 12.24
C GLY A 535 5.85 -0.09 13.32
N ALA A 536 5.50 -1.30 13.77
CA ALA A 536 6.32 -2.08 14.70
C ALA A 536 6.24 -3.57 14.37
N LEU A 537 7.38 -4.18 14.04
CA LEU A 537 7.56 -5.63 14.16
C LEU A 537 7.25 -6.02 15.61
N VAL A 538 6.29 -6.93 15.82
CA VAL A 538 5.83 -7.34 17.15
C VAL A 538 6.97 -8.06 17.88
N ARG A 539 7.71 -7.30 18.70
CA ARG A 539 8.80 -7.87 19.51
C ARG A 539 8.20 -8.73 20.61
N ARG A 540 8.65 -10.00 20.64
CA ARG A 540 8.51 -10.98 21.74
C ARG A 540 8.20 -10.33 23.10
N ALA A 541 6.97 -10.49 23.59
CA ALA A 541 6.59 -10.02 24.92
C ALA A 541 7.42 -10.72 26.00
N GLN A 542 8.25 -9.97 26.72
CA GLN A 542 9.18 -10.50 27.73
C GLN A 542 8.46 -10.78 29.07
N THR A 543 7.59 -11.80 29.08
CA THR A 543 6.89 -12.23 30.31
C THR A 543 7.57 -13.41 31.01
N PHE A 544 8.60 -14.00 30.38
CA PHE A 544 9.34 -15.16 30.92
C PHE A 544 10.86 -14.93 30.91
N GLN A 545 11.37 -14.29 31.96
CA GLN A 545 12.74 -14.49 32.44
C GLN A 545 12.72 -14.71 33.95
N VAL A 546 13.07 -15.93 34.38
CA VAL A 546 13.14 -16.31 35.79
C VAL A 546 14.45 -15.80 36.39
N ALA A 547 14.35 -14.79 37.26
CA ALA A 547 15.51 -14.23 37.95
C ALA A 547 16.12 -15.25 38.93
N SER A 548 17.31 -15.75 38.61
CA SER A 548 18.06 -16.68 39.45
C SER A 548 18.88 -15.92 40.51
N ASN A 549 18.66 -16.21 41.79
CA ASN A 549 19.10 -15.36 42.90
C ASN A 549 20.26 -15.97 43.74
N ARG A 550 21.41 -15.27 43.80
CA ARG A 550 22.55 -15.43 44.74
C ARG A 550 23.32 -14.09 44.79
N LYS A 551 23.90 -13.61 45.89
CA LYS A 551 23.90 -14.00 47.32
C LYS A 551 24.27 -12.77 48.19
N TYR A 552 24.18 -12.90 49.52
CA TYR A 552 24.45 -11.83 50.52
C TYR A 552 25.94 -11.42 50.71
N GLY A 553 26.13 -10.18 51.20
CA GLY A 553 27.36 -9.64 51.82
C GLY A 553 28.11 -8.60 50.96
N ASP A 554 28.73 -7.54 51.48
CA ASP A 554 28.70 -6.94 52.84
C ASP A 554 29.13 -5.44 52.76
N ALA A 555 29.13 -4.72 53.88
CA ALA A 555 29.43 -3.29 54.12
C ALA A 555 30.44 -2.55 53.21
N GLY A 556 30.21 -1.24 52.98
CA GLY A 556 31.24 -0.30 52.50
C GLY A 556 30.74 1.00 51.85
N GLU A 557 30.80 2.09 52.64
CA GLU A 557 30.93 3.55 52.36
C GLU A 557 30.73 4.18 50.94
N THR A 558 30.34 5.46 50.95
CA THR A 558 30.31 6.42 49.82
C THR A 558 31.58 7.31 49.83
N PRO A 559 31.85 8.28 48.91
CA PRO A 559 31.06 8.77 47.76
C PRO A 559 31.85 9.12 46.45
N ASP A 560 31.09 9.62 45.45
CA ASP A 560 31.40 10.76 44.56
C ASP A 560 31.93 10.59 43.09
N ARG A 561 31.45 11.55 42.25
CA ARG A 561 31.99 12.15 41.01
C ARG A 561 32.48 11.37 39.76
N SER A 562 31.64 11.51 38.72
CA SER A 562 31.92 12.25 37.45
C SER A 562 32.63 11.62 36.23
N VAL A 563 32.04 11.89 35.05
CA VAL A 563 32.63 12.20 33.71
C VAL A 563 33.58 11.19 33.03
N GLY A 564 33.34 10.91 31.74
CA GLY A 564 34.39 10.45 30.82
C GLY A 564 33.91 9.75 29.53
N MET A 565 34.20 10.32 28.36
CA MET A 565 34.02 9.63 27.05
C MET A 565 35.18 8.67 26.75
N SER A 566 34.96 7.70 25.85
CA SER A 566 35.63 7.61 24.51
C SER A 566 36.12 6.21 24.04
N GLN A 567 35.63 5.82 22.85
CA GLN A 567 36.30 5.16 21.71
C GLN A 567 37.16 3.84 21.81
N LYS A 568 36.88 2.99 20.79
CA LYS A 568 37.81 2.26 19.86
C LYS A 568 38.35 0.85 20.15
N SER A 569 37.99 -0.06 19.22
CA SER A 569 38.85 -1.06 18.52
C SER A 569 39.39 -2.28 19.30
N SER A 570 39.86 -3.37 18.68
CA SER A 570 39.46 -4.10 17.44
C SER A 570 40.25 -5.43 17.34
N HIS A 571 39.76 -6.43 16.56
CA HIS A 571 40.56 -7.53 15.94
C HIS A 571 41.24 -8.56 16.92
N ILE A 572 41.73 -9.77 16.56
CA ILE A 572 41.61 -10.69 15.40
C ILE A 572 42.08 -12.13 15.78
N LYS A 573 41.41 -13.20 15.28
CA LYS A 573 41.94 -14.59 15.04
C LYS A 573 42.48 -15.43 16.25
N SER A 574 42.77 -16.74 16.17
CA SER A 574 42.38 -17.89 15.29
C SER A 574 42.87 -19.23 15.91
N GLU A 575 42.54 -20.35 15.25
CA GLU A 575 43.19 -21.69 15.27
C GLU A 575 42.73 -22.76 16.27
N LEU A 576 42.92 -24.09 16.03
CA LEU A 576 42.57 -24.97 14.88
C LEU A 576 43.15 -26.40 15.07
N LEU A 577 42.42 -27.45 14.64
CA LEU A 577 42.90 -28.82 14.31
C LEU A 577 43.41 -29.70 15.51
N LYS A 578 43.61 -31.03 15.45
CA LYS A 578 43.50 -32.16 14.46
C LYS A 578 43.38 -33.47 15.30
N LYS A 579 42.91 -34.67 14.91
CA LYS A 579 42.45 -35.36 13.67
C LYS A 579 41.01 -35.96 13.94
N ALA A 580 40.31 -36.88 13.25
CA ALA A 580 40.52 -37.95 12.23
C ALA A 580 41.26 -39.24 12.72
N SER A 581 40.90 -40.49 12.42
CA SER A 581 39.84 -41.11 11.56
C SER A 581 39.27 -42.36 12.31
N PHE A 582 38.33 -43.20 11.85
CA PHE A 582 37.63 -43.41 10.55
C PHE A 582 36.14 -43.82 10.87
N SER A 583 35.28 -44.56 10.14
CA SER A 583 35.36 -45.43 8.94
C SER A 583 34.02 -45.55 8.19
N GLU A 584 34.03 -46.36 7.12
CA GLU A 584 32.88 -47.04 6.48
C GLU A 584 31.94 -47.74 7.50
N THR A 585 30.61 -47.80 7.36
CA THR A 585 29.62 -47.31 6.34
C THR A 585 28.18 -47.35 6.98
N ASP A 586 27.03 -46.93 6.40
CA ASP A 586 26.67 -46.49 5.04
C ASP A 586 25.38 -45.60 4.98
N ASP A 587 25.03 -45.16 3.76
CA ASP A 587 23.68 -44.88 3.21
C ASP A 587 22.67 -43.96 3.96
N LYS A 588 22.81 -42.63 3.77
CA LYS A 588 21.72 -41.73 3.34
C LYS A 588 22.23 -40.31 2.98
N PRO A 589 21.63 -39.62 1.98
CA PRO A 589 22.14 -38.35 1.48
C PRO A 589 21.81 -37.17 2.41
N ASN A 590 22.80 -36.31 2.61
CA ASN A 590 22.71 -35.10 3.42
C ASN A 590 22.85 -33.87 2.49
N THR A 591 21.84 -33.00 2.42
CA THR A 591 21.86 -31.80 1.57
C THR A 591 21.40 -30.55 2.32
N TYR A 592 22.32 -29.95 3.08
CA TYR A 592 22.23 -28.54 3.47
C TYR A 592 23.08 -27.71 2.51
N SER A 593 22.47 -26.96 1.60
CA SER A 593 23.16 -25.92 0.82
C SER A 593 22.21 -24.94 0.11
N LEU A 594 22.70 -23.70 0.02
CA LEU A 594 22.26 -22.60 -0.85
C LEU A 594 20.90 -21.94 -0.56
N LEU A 595 20.99 -20.82 0.16
CA LEU A 595 20.28 -19.60 -0.22
C LEU A 595 20.62 -19.22 -1.66
N HIS A 596 19.61 -18.89 -2.49
CA HIS A 596 19.59 -17.81 -3.50
C HIS A 596 18.42 -18.03 -4.48
N GLY A 597 17.94 -16.95 -5.11
CA GLY A 597 17.21 -17.06 -6.38
C GLY A 597 15.72 -16.72 -6.31
N SER A 598 15.42 -15.51 -6.79
CA SER A 598 14.11 -15.05 -7.25
C SER A 598 13.27 -16.10 -8.01
N SER A 599 12.00 -16.24 -7.64
CA SER A 599 10.91 -16.57 -8.56
C SER A 599 9.58 -16.09 -7.99
N THR A 600 8.91 -15.15 -8.69
CA THR A 600 7.54 -14.73 -8.40
C THR A 600 6.56 -15.80 -8.85
N SER A 601 6.44 -16.88 -8.09
CA SER A 601 5.32 -17.81 -8.24
C SER A 601 4.04 -17.11 -7.77
N SER A 602 3.13 -16.83 -8.71
CA SER A 602 1.81 -16.25 -8.41
C SER A 602 0.86 -17.23 -7.72
N HIS A 603 1.21 -18.52 -7.69
CA HIS A 603 0.39 -19.58 -7.11
C HIS A 603 0.45 -19.56 -5.58
N PHE A 604 -0.73 -19.54 -4.93
CA PHE A 604 -0.83 -19.74 -3.48
C PHE A 604 -0.25 -21.12 -3.11
N PRO A 605 0.63 -21.25 -2.10
CA PRO A 605 1.24 -22.52 -1.70
C PRO A 605 0.27 -23.34 -0.86
N GLU A 606 -0.92 -23.63 -1.41
CA GLU A 606 -2.05 -24.28 -0.74
C GLU A 606 -1.62 -25.57 -0.03
N LYS A 607 -0.79 -26.37 -0.69
CA LYS A 607 -0.22 -27.59 -0.10
C LYS A 607 0.65 -27.32 1.13
N GLU A 608 1.54 -26.32 1.10
CA GLU A 608 2.40 -26.03 2.25
C GLU A 608 1.59 -25.46 3.42
N VAL A 609 0.61 -24.62 3.14
CA VAL A 609 -0.32 -24.09 4.16
C VAL A 609 -1.13 -25.24 4.79
N CYS A 610 -1.67 -26.17 3.98
CA CYS A 610 -2.33 -27.37 4.48
C CYS A 610 -1.39 -28.26 5.30
N ASP A 611 -0.18 -28.55 4.81
CA ASP A 611 0.82 -29.37 5.51
C ASP A 611 1.24 -28.74 6.85
N ARG A 612 1.27 -27.41 6.96
CA ARG A 612 1.52 -26.66 8.21
C ARG A 612 0.33 -26.67 9.17
N VAL A 613 -0.89 -26.46 8.66
CA VAL A 613 -2.12 -26.55 9.48
C VAL A 613 -2.30 -27.97 10.04
N LEU A 614 -1.93 -29.01 9.28
CA LEU A 614 -1.90 -30.39 9.76
C LEU A 614 -0.87 -30.58 10.89
N ARG A 615 0.38 -30.13 10.71
CA ARG A 615 1.40 -30.20 11.79
C ARG A 615 1.00 -29.42 13.04
N LEU A 616 0.37 -28.26 12.89
CA LEU A 616 -0.18 -27.49 14.00
C LEU A 616 -1.27 -28.27 14.73
N ALA A 617 -2.19 -28.92 13.99
CA ALA A 617 -3.22 -29.77 14.58
C ALA A 617 -2.63 -31.01 15.30
N GLU A 618 -1.58 -31.64 14.75
CA GLU A 618 -0.87 -32.76 15.41
C GLU A 618 -0.16 -32.31 16.70
N ARG A 619 0.53 -31.15 16.67
CA ARG A 619 1.18 -30.55 17.85
C ARG A 619 0.18 -30.18 18.93
N LEU A 620 -0.95 -29.55 18.58
CA LEU A 620 -2.02 -29.20 19.53
C LEU A 620 -2.72 -30.43 20.13
N ASN A 621 -2.95 -31.49 19.34
CA ASN A 621 -3.49 -32.75 19.87
C ASN A 621 -2.48 -33.46 20.79
N SER A 622 -1.19 -33.40 20.47
CA SER A 622 -0.12 -33.93 21.32
C SER A 622 -0.01 -33.18 22.65
N LEU A 623 -0.06 -31.84 22.61
CA LEU A 623 -0.10 -30.99 23.81
C LEU A 623 -1.34 -31.28 24.68
N LYS A 624 -2.51 -31.45 24.05
CA LYS A 624 -3.75 -31.86 24.72
C LYS A 624 -3.62 -33.24 25.40
N ALA A 625 -2.90 -34.19 24.79
CA ALA A 625 -2.63 -35.49 25.40
C ALA A 625 -1.70 -35.39 26.63
N VAL A 626 -0.65 -34.57 26.57
CA VAL A 626 0.24 -34.30 27.73
C VAL A 626 -0.55 -33.66 28.88
N ILE A 627 -1.40 -32.66 28.59
CA ILE A 627 -2.27 -32.02 29.60
C ILE A 627 -3.23 -33.04 30.23
N ALA A 628 -3.86 -33.90 29.44
CA ALA A 628 -4.77 -34.94 29.94
C ALA A 628 -4.06 -35.99 30.80
N GLN A 629 -2.83 -36.39 30.44
CA GLN A 629 -2.01 -37.27 31.28
C GLN A 629 -1.66 -36.59 32.61
N GLN A 630 -1.32 -35.30 32.60
CA GLN A 630 -0.95 -34.60 33.83
C GLN A 630 -2.14 -34.35 34.77
N ASP A 631 -3.32 -34.04 34.24
CA ASP A 631 -4.53 -33.91 35.06
C ASP A 631 -4.94 -35.28 35.66
N SER A 632 -4.71 -36.39 34.95
CA SER A 632 -4.87 -37.75 35.48
C SER A 632 -3.86 -38.09 36.59
N ARG A 633 -2.59 -37.68 36.45
CA ARG A 633 -1.56 -37.80 37.51
C ARG A 633 -1.92 -36.97 38.75
N ASN A 634 -2.47 -35.77 38.58
CA ASN A 634 -2.92 -34.91 39.68
C ASN A 634 -4.06 -35.57 40.49
N GLU A 635 -5.06 -36.16 39.83
CA GLU A 635 -6.13 -36.90 40.52
C GLU A 635 -5.61 -38.15 41.24
N LEU A 636 -4.69 -38.91 40.63
CA LEU A 636 -4.00 -40.00 41.33
C LEU A 636 -3.27 -39.52 42.59
N GLN A 637 -2.60 -38.36 42.55
CA GLN A 637 -1.90 -37.81 43.70
C GLN A 637 -2.88 -37.41 44.83
N LYS A 638 -4.04 -36.82 44.51
CA LYS A 638 -5.13 -36.57 45.48
C LYS A 638 -5.67 -37.88 46.09
N ALA A 639 -5.83 -38.92 45.28
CA ALA A 639 -6.30 -40.24 45.73
C ALA A 639 -5.30 -40.94 46.67
N PHE A 640 -3.99 -40.75 46.48
CA PHE A 640 -2.98 -41.25 47.44
C PHE A 640 -2.94 -40.42 48.73
N GLN A 641 -3.04 -39.09 48.65
CA GLN A 641 -3.00 -38.21 49.83
C GLN A 641 -4.22 -38.40 50.75
N SER A 642 -5.43 -38.57 50.18
CA SER A 642 -6.64 -38.86 50.95
C SER A 642 -6.61 -40.23 51.65
N ARG A 643 -5.80 -41.18 51.14
CA ARG A 643 -5.60 -42.51 51.76
C ARG A 643 -4.62 -42.51 52.94
N SER A 644 -3.95 -41.38 53.22
CA SER A 644 -2.93 -41.25 54.27
C SER A 644 -3.47 -40.73 55.62
N LYS A 645 -4.79 -40.48 55.73
CA LYS A 645 -5.41 -39.81 56.89
C LYS A 645 -6.53 -40.61 57.57
N TYR A 646 -6.20 -41.74 58.21
CA TYR A 646 -7.05 -42.31 59.28
C TYR A 646 -6.22 -42.94 60.42
N PRO A 647 -6.48 -42.61 61.70
CA PRO A 647 -5.83 -43.25 62.83
C PRO A 647 -6.45 -44.63 63.14
N ALA A 648 -5.65 -45.56 63.64
CA ALA A 648 -6.09 -46.92 63.90
C ALA A 648 -6.96 -47.08 65.16
N ARG A 649 -7.99 -47.93 65.07
CA ARG A 649 -8.51 -48.73 66.20
C ARG A 649 -9.18 -50.01 65.68
N HIS A 650 -9.05 -51.10 66.44
CA HIS A 650 -9.36 -52.46 65.98
C HIS A 650 -10.86 -52.76 65.96
N TYR A 651 -11.38 -53.15 64.79
CA TYR A 651 -12.42 -54.19 64.63
C TYR A 651 -12.62 -54.64 63.16
N SER A 652 -12.13 -53.85 62.19
CA SER A 652 -12.35 -54.07 60.75
C SER A 652 -11.59 -55.27 60.14
N ASP A 653 -10.41 -55.61 60.67
CA ASP A 653 -9.43 -56.47 59.99
C ASP A 653 -9.95 -57.86 59.62
N VAL A 654 -10.76 -58.49 60.49
CA VAL A 654 -11.32 -59.83 60.26
C VAL A 654 -12.28 -59.84 59.07
N LEU A 655 -13.11 -58.80 58.92
CA LEU A 655 -14.00 -58.67 57.76
C LEU A 655 -13.21 -58.35 56.48
N LEU A 656 -12.17 -57.52 56.58
CA LEU A 656 -11.32 -57.18 55.44
C LEU A 656 -10.48 -58.38 54.96
N GLU A 657 -10.00 -59.24 55.87
CA GLU A 657 -9.39 -60.53 55.53
C GLU A 657 -10.41 -61.51 54.92
N GLN A 658 -11.62 -61.60 55.47
CA GLN A 658 -12.65 -62.51 54.95
C GLN A 658 -13.13 -62.08 53.56
N GLU A 659 -13.22 -60.78 53.30
CA GLU A 659 -13.53 -60.23 51.97
C GLU A 659 -12.34 -60.38 51.01
N LYS A 660 -11.09 -60.15 51.45
CA LYS A 660 -9.89 -60.49 50.66
C LYS A 660 -9.86 -61.97 50.27
N ARG A 661 -10.17 -62.89 51.20
CA ARG A 661 -10.24 -64.33 50.93
C ARG A 661 -11.28 -64.65 49.88
N ARG A 662 -12.52 -64.17 50.02
CA ARG A 662 -13.57 -64.30 48.99
C ARG A 662 -13.16 -63.74 47.63
N LYS A 663 -12.45 -62.60 47.61
CA LYS A 663 -12.02 -61.96 46.35
C LYS A 663 -10.87 -62.73 45.68
N LEU A 664 -9.94 -63.29 46.46
CA LEU A 664 -8.87 -64.16 45.97
C LEU A 664 -9.42 -65.52 45.50
N GLU A 665 -10.42 -66.05 46.19
CA GLU A 665 -11.12 -67.30 45.86
C GLU A 665 -11.88 -67.15 44.53
N LYS A 666 -12.66 -66.06 44.36
CA LYS A 666 -13.29 -65.72 43.08
C LYS A 666 -12.28 -65.50 41.95
N GLN A 667 -11.15 -64.84 42.22
CA GLN A 667 -10.08 -64.70 41.22
C GLN A 667 -9.45 -66.05 40.82
N LYS A 668 -9.38 -67.03 41.73
CA LYS A 668 -8.97 -68.40 41.37
C LYS A 668 -10.04 -69.10 40.53
N GLU A 669 -11.32 -68.95 40.84
CA GLU A 669 -12.41 -69.48 40.01
C GLU A 669 -12.40 -68.89 38.59
N GLU A 670 -12.22 -67.58 38.47
CA GLU A 670 -12.10 -66.87 37.18
C GLU A 670 -10.87 -67.35 36.39
N LEU A 671 -9.73 -67.59 37.04
CA LEU A 671 -8.50 -68.08 36.39
C LEU A 671 -8.61 -69.56 35.98
N VAL A 672 -9.27 -70.40 36.78
CA VAL A 672 -9.62 -71.79 36.42
C VAL A 672 -10.62 -71.83 35.27
N MET A 673 -11.61 -70.93 35.24
CA MET A 673 -12.53 -70.79 34.11
C MET A 673 -11.80 -70.38 32.83
N LEU A 674 -10.85 -69.43 32.92
CA LEU A 674 -10.02 -69.00 31.80
C LEU A 674 -9.13 -70.14 31.29
N GLN A 675 -8.48 -70.90 32.18
CA GLN A 675 -7.72 -72.10 31.78
C GLN A 675 -8.62 -73.15 31.11
N LYS A 676 -9.84 -73.36 31.61
CA LYS A 676 -10.79 -74.30 30.99
C LYS A 676 -11.22 -73.85 29.59
N GLN A 677 -11.47 -72.56 29.39
CA GLN A 677 -11.73 -71.98 28.06
C GLN A 677 -10.50 -72.10 27.14
N GLN A 678 -9.29 -71.90 27.65
CA GLN A 678 -8.06 -72.01 26.87
C GLN A 678 -7.77 -73.46 26.45
N VAL A 679 -8.04 -74.45 27.33
CA VAL A 679 -7.98 -75.88 26.99
C VAL A 679 -9.07 -76.24 25.98
N GLN A 680 -10.31 -75.77 26.15
CA GLN A 680 -11.38 -76.00 25.18
C GLN A 680 -11.03 -75.43 23.80
N HIS A 681 -10.47 -74.21 23.73
CA HIS A 681 -10.02 -73.62 22.47
C HIS A 681 -8.86 -74.41 21.85
N GLN A 682 -7.95 -74.98 22.65
CA GLN A 682 -6.92 -75.88 22.14
C GLN A 682 -7.47 -77.24 21.67
N GLU A 683 -8.48 -77.79 22.34
CA GLU A 683 -9.17 -79.01 21.88
C GLU A 683 -9.95 -78.77 20.58
N GLU A 684 -10.62 -77.63 20.43
CA GLU A 684 -11.30 -77.24 19.20
C GLU A 684 -10.28 -77.02 18.08
N GLN A 685 -9.18 -76.32 18.35
CA GLN A 685 -8.09 -76.13 17.39
C GLN A 685 -7.46 -77.47 16.96
N GLN A 686 -7.26 -78.42 17.87
CA GLN A 686 -6.79 -79.78 17.55
C GLN A 686 -7.85 -80.69 16.88
N ARG A 687 -9.12 -80.26 16.77
CA ARG A 687 -10.12 -80.89 15.90
C ARG A 687 -10.04 -80.29 14.49
N TRP A 688 -9.97 -78.95 14.39
CA TRP A 688 -9.74 -78.24 13.13
C TRP A 688 -8.41 -78.60 12.43
N GLU A 689 -7.41 -79.10 13.18
CA GLU A 689 -6.14 -79.63 12.64
C GLU A 689 -6.19 -81.16 12.35
N LYS A 690 -7.36 -81.81 12.44
CA LYS A 690 -7.55 -83.26 12.20
C LYS A 690 -8.75 -83.61 11.31
N GLU A 691 -9.56 -82.62 10.91
CA GLU A 691 -10.46 -82.70 9.75
C GLU A 691 -9.72 -82.30 8.46
#